data_AF-A0A2P4XAV6-F1
#
_entry.id   AF-A0A2P4XAV6-F1
#
_cell.length_a   1.000
_cell.length_b   1.000
_cell.length_c   1.000
_cell.angle_alpha   90.00
_cell.angle_beta   90.00
_cell.angle_gamma   90.00
#
_symmetry.space_group_name_H-M   'P 1'
#
loop_
_entity.id
_entity.type
_entity.pdbx_description
1 polymer ?
#
loop_
_entity_poly.entity_id
_entity_poly.type
_entity_poly.pdbx_seq_one_letter_code
_entity_poly.pdbx_strand_id
1 'polypeptide(L)'
;MNDTGSDDSAQYWTVRCAPGSVLCNVTETFIVIVTGSYDVTLRFEDSGSTGNCDIARVRVKENSKASDRVVVQLVVIDGFQVLELSAKEDNVDVVLLQKERVKQLINQGSGDVVVLENVHVVSGPRLIFSNIGSGNIFIKPSTPITVDTLELGSGNGNIQASFYEFDVKTFVLDASSSGFTTVVVESNATVDSLTLTAQGSGSLCLTAGSSIISNHVKIEKVGAGGISLGPRGTCQDASILTGGSVGTIDIGGIQCQDVDVDLFGSGDVVVQATNSLAGDVFGNGHLKYYGVAPQSIDSRNYMGLVTAMPVSSSYHRPECKITPSKFTKSTGDLNKDNSLIDYDLSFVQDNTLCASSIMLIVAIILRWFNESRRRAREEQRQTLIHTGRQVYAHWIAVLMKHVSIFTTIAFALLQTGAESTLSVESTEPLRSNDLNGAFLEKVWTVNGDNGDVLNDLTVQIAGNVFVDYDASLRDVNGVKAKIIMRSSSPDMVNLVGVTVHEAAGSGVRVHFKNTNARVVGEVVTQVIVSDPNVLSSVSATNSDKVVLGDGVVVSNDPSASLELDASGDADMFVGSSTQDQFTLKAIDIASAGDGHVQVLASSIQADSITVSLSGDSKAAIIATDHITVDSMVSAISGDGKIFVETANLHSQRLSATLSGDGKVSYSSAGSCVDQTIHLSGDAAVYAGSIVCKNSMVATSGDGKAIVQTTDTLTSVGGGSVKYVNSPPHRVVSSSIFRKHSNVKPAKYNKFKTHRPSTPPTRVPTHLTVVVKSAWFGDSPHVSVYSGIGYPIVIDDTGFAVTGYPSNQNHFGLFSVFTVVGIVVVIAIAAFKFRERHTREKYAPLA
;
A
#
# COMPACT_ATOMS: atom_id res chain seq x y z
N MET A 1 -60.61 -15.44 32.50
CA MET A 1 -60.31 -16.46 31.47
C MET A 1 -60.36 -15.72 30.15
N ASN A 2 -59.28 -15.02 29.85
CA ASN A 2 -58.17 -15.44 28.97
C ASN A 2 -58.46 -15.01 27.55
N ASP A 3 -58.04 -13.79 27.22
CA ASP A 3 -57.43 -13.54 25.93
C ASP A 3 -56.12 -12.80 26.18
N THR A 4 -55.05 -13.49 25.86
CA THR A 4 -53.66 -13.16 26.08
C THR A 4 -53.24 -12.04 25.12
N GLY A 5 -52.87 -10.89 25.68
CA GLY A 5 -52.05 -9.91 24.96
C GLY A 5 -50.75 -10.57 24.53
N SER A 6 -50.53 -10.64 23.21
CA SER A 6 -49.23 -10.95 22.63
C SER A 6 -48.44 -9.66 22.57
N ASP A 7 -47.72 -9.42 23.67
CA ASP A 7 -46.63 -8.46 23.79
C ASP A 7 -45.44 -8.99 22.99
N ASP A 8 -45.24 -8.50 21.75
CA ASP A 8 -43.96 -8.61 21.04
C ASP A 8 -43.87 -7.60 19.87
N SER A 9 -44.00 -6.29 20.16
CA SER A 9 -43.70 -5.23 19.18
C SER A 9 -42.22 -4.87 19.23
N ALA A 10 -41.39 -5.52 18.42
CA ALA A 10 -40.00 -5.13 18.26
C ALA A 10 -39.90 -3.64 17.83
N GLN A 11 -39.19 -2.80 18.61
CA GLN A 11 -38.98 -1.38 18.29
C GLN A 11 -38.02 -1.24 17.10
N TYR A 12 -38.52 -0.76 15.98
CA TYR A 12 -37.73 -0.30 14.84
C TYR A 12 -37.71 1.24 14.81
N TRP A 13 -36.55 1.83 14.48
CA TRP A 13 -36.47 3.26 14.14
C TRP A 13 -36.67 3.43 12.63
N THR A 14 -37.62 4.28 12.23
CA THR A 14 -37.87 4.52 10.81
C THR A 14 -37.07 5.71 10.30
N VAL A 15 -36.28 5.49 9.26
CA VAL A 15 -35.58 6.53 8.50
C VAL A 15 -36.59 7.14 7.53
N ARG A 16 -36.90 8.41 7.74
CA ARG A 16 -37.85 9.18 6.94
C ARG A 16 -37.17 10.26 6.13
N CYS A 17 -37.66 10.45 4.92
CA CYS A 17 -37.32 11.57 4.08
C CYS A 17 -38.19 12.78 4.41
N ALA A 18 -37.66 13.99 4.20
CA ALA A 18 -38.43 15.22 4.33
C ALA A 18 -39.51 15.30 3.23
N PRO A 19 -40.80 15.53 3.55
CA PRO A 19 -41.86 15.60 2.56
C PRO A 19 -41.55 16.61 1.43
N GLY A 20 -41.63 16.17 0.17
CA GLY A 20 -41.33 16.99 -1.00
C GLY A 20 -39.83 17.10 -1.36
N SER A 21 -38.95 16.47 -0.58
CA SER A 21 -37.55 16.32 -0.98
C SER A 21 -37.40 15.27 -2.09
N VAL A 22 -36.36 15.45 -2.90
CA VAL A 22 -35.90 14.46 -3.89
C VAL A 22 -35.67 13.08 -3.24
N LEU A 23 -35.32 13.07 -1.95
CA LEU A 23 -35.15 11.88 -1.11
C LEU A 23 -36.43 11.03 -0.96
N CYS A 24 -37.62 11.62 -1.08
CA CYS A 24 -38.90 10.88 -1.05
C CYS A 24 -39.25 10.23 -2.40
N ASN A 25 -38.46 10.45 -3.45
CA ASN A 25 -38.79 9.96 -4.78
C ASN A 25 -38.60 8.43 -4.83
N VAL A 26 -39.72 7.71 -4.90
CA VAL A 26 -39.81 6.24 -5.01
C VAL A 26 -39.11 5.67 -6.25
N THR A 27 -38.49 6.48 -7.11
CA THR A 27 -37.75 6.05 -8.32
C THR A 27 -36.22 6.24 -8.26
N GLU A 28 -35.68 6.99 -7.29
CA GLU A 28 -34.23 7.23 -7.18
C GLU A 28 -33.41 6.18 -6.39
N THR A 29 -32.29 5.76 -6.98
CA THR A 29 -31.33 4.83 -6.37
C THR A 29 -30.35 5.55 -5.45
N PHE A 30 -29.96 4.90 -4.36
CA PHE A 30 -29.10 5.50 -3.32
C PHE A 30 -27.86 4.66 -3.03
N ILE A 31 -26.91 5.29 -2.35
CA ILE A 31 -25.63 4.73 -1.91
C ILE A 31 -25.78 4.35 -0.44
N VAL A 32 -25.24 3.21 -0.05
CA VAL A 32 -25.13 2.82 1.36
C VAL A 32 -23.67 2.86 1.76
N ILE A 33 -23.37 3.58 2.84
CA ILE A 33 -22.03 3.61 3.43
C ILE A 33 -22.14 2.98 4.81
N VAL A 34 -21.45 1.87 5.01
CA VAL A 34 -21.37 1.17 6.30
C VAL A 34 -20.02 1.44 6.93
N THR A 35 -20.08 1.80 8.19
CA THR A 35 -18.95 2.21 9.00
C THR A 35 -19.14 1.59 10.40
N GLY A 36 -18.06 1.42 11.18
CA GLY A 36 -18.15 0.88 12.54
C GLY A 36 -17.68 -0.57 12.66
N SER A 37 -17.78 -1.12 13.87
CA SER A 37 -17.08 -2.38 14.23
C SER A 37 -17.97 -3.62 14.29
N TYR A 38 -19.27 -3.46 14.15
CA TYR A 38 -20.27 -4.52 14.32
C TYR A 38 -21.00 -4.84 13.01
N ASP A 39 -21.59 -6.03 12.96
CA ASP A 39 -22.17 -6.56 11.73
C ASP A 39 -23.46 -5.80 11.35
N VAL A 40 -23.62 -5.48 10.07
CA VAL A 40 -24.81 -4.85 9.50
C VAL A 40 -25.49 -5.82 8.55
N THR A 41 -26.76 -6.11 8.77
CA THR A 41 -27.59 -6.89 7.86
C THR A 41 -28.53 -5.94 7.09
N LEU A 42 -28.41 -5.89 5.77
CA LEU A 42 -29.34 -5.19 4.88
C LEU A 42 -30.34 -6.20 4.32
N ARG A 43 -31.63 -5.94 4.50
CA ARG A 43 -32.71 -6.79 3.97
C ARG A 43 -33.87 -5.97 3.45
N PHE A 44 -34.66 -6.53 2.55
CA PHE A 44 -35.87 -5.91 2.04
C PHE A 44 -37.12 -6.57 2.67
N GLU A 45 -38.10 -5.77 3.06
CA GLU A 45 -39.46 -6.24 3.38
C GLU A 45 -40.50 -5.39 2.66
N ASP A 46 -41.47 -6.06 2.04
CA ASP A 46 -42.64 -5.40 1.45
C ASP A 46 -43.63 -5.02 2.56
N SER A 47 -43.51 -3.80 3.06
CA SER A 47 -44.48 -3.27 4.01
C SER A 47 -45.61 -2.57 3.27
N GLY A 48 -46.73 -3.28 3.04
CA GLY A 48 -47.94 -2.75 2.41
C GLY A 48 -48.69 -1.61 3.15
N SER A 49 -48.01 -0.86 4.04
CA SER A 49 -48.57 0.25 4.82
C SER A 49 -47.58 1.39 5.09
N THR A 50 -46.60 1.63 4.21
CA THR A 50 -45.67 2.75 4.39
C THR A 50 -46.31 4.10 4.08
N GLY A 51 -46.08 5.07 4.97
CA GLY A 51 -46.24 6.47 4.60
C GLY A 51 -45.29 6.79 3.44
N ASN A 52 -45.69 7.71 2.56
CA ASN A 52 -45.02 8.05 1.28
C ASN A 52 -43.54 8.50 1.37
N CYS A 53 -42.89 8.44 2.54
CA CYS A 53 -41.56 8.99 2.82
C CYS A 53 -40.64 8.08 3.65
N ASP A 54 -41.04 6.85 4.00
CA ASP A 54 -40.19 5.93 4.78
C ASP A 54 -39.21 5.18 3.84
N ILE A 55 -37.89 5.23 4.09
CA ILE A 55 -36.87 4.50 3.29
C ILE A 55 -36.46 3.19 3.93
N ALA A 56 -36.16 3.21 5.22
CA ALA A 56 -35.62 2.07 5.94
C ALA A 56 -36.13 2.02 7.38
N ARG A 57 -36.14 0.83 7.96
CA ARG A 57 -36.34 0.58 9.39
C ARG A 57 -35.09 -0.04 9.95
N VAL A 58 -34.56 0.51 11.04
CA VAL A 58 -33.33 0.03 11.66
C VAL A 58 -33.64 -0.54 13.03
N ARG A 59 -33.00 -1.66 13.37
CA ARG A 59 -33.10 -2.35 14.65
C ARG A 59 -31.72 -2.81 15.12
N VAL A 60 -31.47 -2.71 16.42
CA VAL A 60 -30.34 -3.38 17.06
C VAL A 60 -30.75 -4.80 17.47
N LYS A 61 -29.93 -5.80 17.15
CA LYS A 61 -30.28 -7.22 17.37
C LYS A 61 -30.28 -7.65 18.85
N GLU A 62 -29.52 -6.98 19.72
CA GLU A 62 -29.54 -7.23 21.17
C GLU A 62 -30.54 -6.30 21.90
N ASN A 63 -31.06 -6.75 23.05
CA ASN A 63 -32.13 -6.14 23.86
C ASN A 63 -31.81 -4.74 24.46
N SER A 64 -30.88 -3.97 23.88
CA SER A 64 -30.46 -2.67 24.35
C SER A 64 -31.32 -1.55 23.74
N LYS A 65 -32.01 -0.78 24.60
CA LYS A 65 -32.97 0.28 24.22
C LYS A 65 -32.33 1.59 23.70
N ALA A 66 -31.08 1.58 23.26
CA ALA A 66 -30.31 2.81 23.08
C ALA A 66 -30.05 3.13 21.58
N SER A 67 -30.78 4.13 21.05
CA SER A 67 -30.52 4.70 19.71
C SER A 67 -29.15 5.39 19.60
N ASP A 68 -28.51 5.75 20.71
CA ASP A 68 -27.22 6.44 20.73
C ASP A 68 -26.04 5.56 20.26
N ARG A 69 -26.27 4.25 20.15
CA ARG A 69 -25.27 3.23 19.77
C ARG A 69 -25.18 2.96 18.27
N VAL A 70 -26.11 3.52 17.49
CA VAL A 70 -26.16 3.36 16.03
C VAL A 70 -26.40 4.71 15.39
N VAL A 71 -25.53 5.13 14.48
CA VAL A 71 -25.79 6.31 13.66
C VAL A 71 -26.45 5.85 12.37
N VAL A 72 -27.64 6.37 12.10
CA VAL A 72 -28.34 6.17 10.83
C VAL A 72 -28.72 7.54 10.33
N GLN A 73 -28.12 7.96 9.22
CA GLN A 73 -28.44 9.26 8.62
C GLN A 73 -28.60 9.15 7.12
N LEU A 74 -29.55 9.93 6.61
CA LEU A 74 -29.78 10.10 5.18
C LEU A 74 -29.27 11.48 4.79
N VAL A 75 -28.26 11.51 3.93
CA VAL A 75 -27.59 12.74 3.50
C VAL A 75 -27.52 12.78 1.97
N VAL A 76 -27.36 13.98 1.40
CA VAL A 76 -27.10 14.16 -0.03
C VAL A 76 -25.63 14.54 -0.18
N ILE A 77 -24.89 13.74 -0.95
CA ILE A 77 -23.47 13.98 -1.27
C ILE A 77 -23.37 14.03 -2.79
N ASP A 78 -22.96 15.16 -3.36
CA ASP A 78 -22.86 15.40 -4.82
C ASP A 78 -24.15 15.16 -5.61
N GLY A 79 -25.30 15.42 -4.99
CA GLY A 79 -26.59 15.09 -5.59
C GLY A 79 -26.93 13.60 -5.58
N PHE A 80 -26.09 12.75 -4.98
CA PHE A 80 -26.43 11.35 -4.68
C PHE A 80 -27.00 11.23 -3.27
N GLN A 81 -28.07 10.44 -3.17
CA GLN A 81 -28.65 10.08 -1.89
C GLN A 81 -27.76 9.02 -1.22
N VAL A 82 -27.38 9.26 0.03
CA VAL A 82 -26.49 8.39 0.81
C VAL A 82 -27.15 8.04 2.13
N LEU A 83 -27.33 6.74 2.37
CA LEU A 83 -27.70 6.18 3.66
C LEU A 83 -26.43 5.75 4.38
N GLU A 84 -26.03 6.53 5.39
CA GLU A 84 -24.88 6.23 6.23
C GLU A 84 -25.32 5.44 7.46
N LEU A 85 -24.63 4.34 7.70
CA LEU A 85 -24.88 3.39 8.77
C LEU A 85 -23.60 3.21 9.59
N SER A 86 -23.69 3.45 10.90
CA SER A 86 -22.60 3.26 11.86
C SER A 86 -23.05 2.35 12.99
N ALA A 87 -22.45 1.16 13.10
CA ALA A 87 -22.70 0.23 14.20
C ALA A 87 -21.55 0.31 15.22
N LYS A 88 -21.78 0.96 16.37
CA LYS A 88 -20.72 1.25 17.36
C LYS A 88 -20.57 0.21 18.46
N GLU A 89 -21.66 -0.44 18.88
CA GLU A 89 -21.64 -1.36 20.03
C GLU A 89 -22.39 -2.68 19.80
N ASP A 90 -23.30 -2.76 18.83
CA ASP A 90 -24.15 -3.93 18.61
C ASP A 90 -24.43 -4.16 17.11
N ASN A 91 -24.79 -5.40 16.75
CA ASN A 91 -25.15 -5.76 15.39
C ASN A 91 -26.47 -5.09 14.96
N VAL A 92 -26.50 -4.58 13.74
CA VAL A 92 -27.61 -3.78 13.21
C VAL A 92 -28.35 -4.54 12.11
N ASP A 93 -29.67 -4.53 12.19
CA ASP A 93 -30.58 -5.03 11.18
C ASP A 93 -31.29 -3.85 10.50
N VAL A 94 -31.06 -3.67 9.20
CA VAL A 94 -31.63 -2.60 8.38
C VAL A 94 -32.58 -3.19 7.36
N VAL A 95 -33.85 -2.87 7.52
CA VAL A 95 -34.94 -3.27 6.64
C VAL A 95 -35.23 -2.13 5.68
N LEU A 96 -34.81 -2.27 4.43
CA LEU A 96 -35.18 -1.39 3.34
C LEU A 96 -36.65 -1.66 2.97
N LEU A 97 -37.40 -0.58 2.78
CA LEU A 97 -38.83 -0.63 2.48
C LEU A 97 -39.12 -0.55 0.98
N GLN A 98 -38.07 -0.38 0.18
CA GLN A 98 -38.14 -0.32 -1.27
C GLN A 98 -37.19 -1.33 -1.89
N LYS A 99 -37.72 -2.02 -2.90
CA LYS A 99 -37.02 -3.08 -3.62
C LYS A 99 -35.92 -2.51 -4.51
N GLU A 100 -34.75 -3.16 -4.53
CA GLU A 100 -33.69 -2.99 -5.53
C GLU A 100 -33.20 -1.53 -5.71
N ARG A 101 -32.80 -0.87 -4.62
CA ARG A 101 -32.47 0.57 -4.63
C ARG A 101 -31.01 0.90 -4.40
N VAL A 102 -30.25 -0.01 -3.82
CA VAL A 102 -28.84 0.22 -3.52
C VAL A 102 -28.02 0.07 -4.80
N LYS A 103 -27.52 1.20 -5.33
CA LYS A 103 -26.63 1.19 -6.51
C LYS A 103 -25.15 1.09 -6.14
N GLN A 104 -24.81 1.41 -4.91
CA GLN A 104 -23.44 1.36 -4.41
C GLN A 104 -23.44 1.06 -2.92
N LEU A 105 -22.61 0.12 -2.50
CA LEU A 105 -22.36 -0.21 -1.10
C LEU A 105 -20.87 -0.06 -0.83
N ILE A 106 -20.53 0.71 0.20
CA ILE A 106 -19.14 0.89 0.65
C ILE A 106 -19.06 0.45 2.11
N ASN A 107 -18.25 -0.58 2.40
CA ASN A 107 -17.89 -0.93 3.76
C ASN A 107 -16.52 -0.34 4.10
N GLN A 108 -16.49 0.58 5.06
CA GLN A 108 -15.29 1.19 5.61
C GLN A 108 -15.02 0.69 7.05
N GLY A 109 -15.93 -0.11 7.61
CA GLY A 109 -15.87 -0.62 8.97
C GLY A 109 -15.08 -1.92 9.13
N SER A 110 -14.94 -2.37 10.39
CA SER A 110 -14.39 -3.68 10.72
C SER A 110 -15.47 -4.77 10.87
N GLY A 111 -16.75 -4.38 10.94
CA GLY A 111 -17.89 -5.31 10.98
C GLY A 111 -18.27 -5.87 9.60
N ASP A 112 -18.91 -7.03 9.59
CA ASP A 112 -19.36 -7.66 8.34
C ASP A 112 -20.69 -7.06 7.85
N VAL A 113 -20.81 -6.87 6.54
CA VAL A 113 -22.05 -6.42 5.90
C VAL A 113 -22.69 -7.58 5.15
N VAL A 114 -23.90 -7.95 5.54
CA VAL A 114 -24.68 -9.00 4.86
C VAL A 114 -25.80 -8.35 4.07
N VAL A 115 -25.78 -8.51 2.75
CA VAL A 115 -26.79 -8.02 1.81
C VAL A 115 -27.69 -9.17 1.41
N LEU A 116 -28.96 -9.12 1.82
CA LEU A 116 -29.97 -10.11 1.43
C LEU A 116 -30.58 -9.77 0.04
N GLU A 117 -31.46 -10.66 -0.42
CA GLU A 117 -32.21 -10.53 -1.66
C GLU A 117 -32.97 -9.20 -1.76
N ASN A 118 -33.15 -8.73 -3.00
CA ASN A 118 -33.98 -7.58 -3.34
C ASN A 118 -33.51 -6.22 -2.75
N VAL A 119 -32.26 -6.11 -2.31
CA VAL A 119 -31.69 -4.87 -1.75
C VAL A 119 -31.04 -3.98 -2.82
N HIS A 120 -30.21 -4.55 -3.68
CA HIS A 120 -29.41 -3.83 -4.67
C HIS A 120 -30.10 -3.74 -6.03
N VAL A 121 -29.71 -2.74 -6.83
CA VAL A 121 -30.26 -2.56 -8.18
C VAL A 121 -29.95 -3.76 -9.06
N VAL A 122 -30.92 -4.18 -9.87
CA VAL A 122 -30.78 -5.30 -10.81
C VAL A 122 -30.65 -4.85 -12.26
N SER A 123 -30.94 -3.58 -12.56
CA SER A 123 -30.77 -2.97 -13.88
C SER A 123 -30.39 -1.49 -13.74
N GLY A 124 -29.66 -0.96 -14.71
CA GLY A 124 -29.21 0.44 -14.71
C GLY A 124 -27.75 0.60 -15.13
N PRO A 125 -27.18 1.81 -15.00
CA PRO A 125 -25.86 2.12 -15.55
C PRO A 125 -24.70 1.52 -14.73
N ARG A 126 -24.88 1.33 -13.41
CA ARG A 126 -23.78 0.85 -12.55
C ARG A 126 -24.28 0.21 -11.25
N LEU A 127 -23.56 -0.80 -10.79
CA LEU A 127 -23.66 -1.41 -9.46
C LEU A 127 -22.25 -1.61 -8.88
N ILE A 128 -22.00 -1.08 -7.68
CA ILE A 128 -20.66 -1.07 -7.07
C ILE A 128 -20.71 -1.63 -5.64
N PHE A 129 -19.80 -2.54 -5.33
CA PHE A 129 -19.53 -3.01 -3.96
C PHE A 129 -18.05 -2.79 -3.64
N SER A 130 -17.75 -1.95 -2.66
CA SER A 130 -16.39 -1.64 -2.26
C SER A 130 -16.18 -1.96 -0.79
N ASN A 131 -15.17 -2.77 -0.48
CA ASN A 131 -14.80 -3.12 0.88
C ASN A 131 -13.41 -2.56 1.19
N ILE A 132 -13.39 -1.35 1.76
CA ILE A 132 -12.18 -0.62 2.11
C ILE A 132 -11.71 -1.00 3.52
N GLY A 133 -12.66 -1.33 4.40
CA GLY A 133 -12.40 -1.74 5.78
C GLY A 133 -11.85 -3.17 5.92
N SER A 134 -11.73 -3.63 7.16
CA SER A 134 -11.27 -4.99 7.49
C SER A 134 -12.40 -6.00 7.64
N GLY A 135 -13.65 -5.56 7.72
CA GLY A 135 -14.83 -6.44 7.76
C GLY A 135 -15.13 -7.04 6.39
N ASN A 136 -16.06 -7.99 6.29
CA ASN A 136 -16.38 -8.69 5.04
C ASN A 136 -17.74 -8.27 4.48
N ILE A 137 -17.91 -8.28 3.16
CA ILE A 137 -19.21 -8.10 2.52
C ILE A 137 -19.70 -9.45 1.99
N PHE A 138 -20.90 -9.87 2.40
CA PHE A 138 -21.59 -11.06 1.92
C PHE A 138 -22.83 -10.66 1.13
N ILE A 139 -22.92 -11.05 -0.14
CA ILE A 139 -24.07 -10.75 -1.00
C ILE A 139 -24.78 -12.06 -1.32
N LYS A 140 -26.06 -12.15 -0.92
CA LYS A 140 -26.91 -13.30 -1.23
C LYS A 140 -27.40 -13.26 -2.67
N PRO A 141 -27.62 -14.45 -3.28
CA PRO A 141 -28.09 -14.56 -4.66
C PRO A 141 -29.40 -13.81 -4.85
N SER A 142 -29.45 -12.97 -5.88
CA SER A 142 -30.62 -12.19 -6.27
C SER A 142 -31.23 -12.70 -7.57
N THR A 143 -32.29 -12.03 -8.00
CA THR A 143 -32.76 -12.03 -9.39
C THR A 143 -31.63 -11.70 -10.39
N PRO A 144 -31.78 -12.08 -11.68
CA PRO A 144 -30.81 -11.78 -12.73
C PRO A 144 -30.45 -10.28 -12.79
N ILE A 145 -29.16 -9.98 -12.98
CA ILE A 145 -28.64 -8.60 -13.04
C ILE A 145 -28.30 -8.21 -14.48
N THR A 146 -28.74 -7.04 -14.92
CA THR A 146 -28.55 -6.50 -16.29
C THR A 146 -27.95 -5.09 -16.31
N VAL A 147 -27.02 -4.79 -15.40
CA VAL A 147 -26.38 -3.46 -15.32
C VAL A 147 -25.31 -3.25 -16.38
N ASP A 148 -25.09 -2.02 -16.84
CA ASP A 148 -24.01 -1.74 -17.80
C ASP A 148 -22.62 -2.01 -17.18
N THR A 149 -22.40 -1.64 -15.91
CA THR A 149 -21.13 -1.83 -15.20
C THR A 149 -21.34 -2.44 -13.82
N LEU A 150 -20.64 -3.53 -13.53
CA LEU A 150 -20.57 -4.15 -12.21
C LEU A 150 -19.13 -4.03 -11.66
N GLU A 151 -18.95 -3.53 -10.44
CA GLU A 151 -17.62 -3.39 -9.83
C GLU A 151 -17.64 -3.98 -8.41
N LEU A 152 -16.73 -4.91 -8.12
CA LEU A 152 -16.49 -5.42 -6.77
C LEU A 152 -15.01 -5.25 -6.43
N GLY A 153 -14.71 -4.46 -5.41
CA GLY A 153 -13.34 -4.15 -5.00
C GLY A 153 -13.08 -4.43 -3.52
N SER A 154 -12.06 -5.22 -3.21
CA SER A 154 -11.63 -5.48 -1.83
C SER A 154 -10.25 -4.88 -1.50
N GLY A 155 -10.16 -4.30 -0.30
CA GLY A 155 -8.96 -3.79 0.33
C GLY A 155 -8.39 -4.80 1.33
N ASN A 156 -8.63 -4.61 2.62
CA ASN A 156 -8.13 -5.54 3.65
C ASN A 156 -9.13 -6.67 3.99
N GLY A 157 -10.43 -6.39 3.93
CA GLY A 157 -11.48 -7.38 4.14
C GLY A 157 -11.92 -8.11 2.86
N ASN A 158 -12.78 -9.11 2.98
CA ASN A 158 -13.18 -9.97 1.86
C ASN A 158 -14.55 -9.60 1.30
N ILE A 159 -14.80 -9.91 0.02
CA ILE A 159 -16.12 -9.86 -0.59
C ILE A 159 -16.49 -11.26 -1.04
N GLN A 160 -17.65 -11.76 -0.61
CA GLN A 160 -18.25 -12.99 -1.11
C GLN A 160 -19.60 -12.66 -1.73
N ALA A 161 -19.68 -12.70 -3.05
CA ALA A 161 -20.88 -12.41 -3.79
C ALA A 161 -21.43 -13.66 -4.46
N SER A 162 -22.73 -13.88 -4.32
CA SER A 162 -23.46 -14.89 -5.07
C SER A 162 -24.51 -14.18 -5.94
N PHE A 163 -24.61 -14.58 -7.21
CA PHE A 163 -25.61 -14.07 -8.15
C PHE A 163 -26.29 -15.25 -8.85
N TYR A 164 -27.56 -15.13 -9.21
CA TYR A 164 -28.22 -16.18 -10.00
C TYR A 164 -27.68 -16.20 -11.43
N GLU A 165 -27.73 -15.05 -12.09
CA GLU A 165 -27.29 -14.81 -13.46
C GLU A 165 -26.95 -13.32 -13.61
N PHE A 166 -25.98 -12.97 -14.43
CA PHE A 166 -25.82 -11.57 -14.83
C PHE A 166 -25.39 -11.41 -16.29
N ASP A 167 -25.90 -10.35 -16.91
CA ASP A 167 -25.61 -9.89 -18.26
C ASP A 167 -25.19 -8.42 -18.22
N VAL A 168 -23.88 -8.17 -18.27
CA VAL A 168 -23.30 -6.84 -18.06
C VAL A 168 -22.32 -6.48 -19.18
N LYS A 169 -22.14 -5.19 -19.48
CA LYS A 169 -21.15 -4.79 -20.48
C LYS A 169 -19.75 -4.83 -19.91
N THR A 170 -19.55 -4.26 -18.72
CA THR A 170 -18.24 -4.21 -18.06
C THR A 170 -18.33 -4.83 -16.67
N PHE A 171 -17.44 -5.76 -16.36
CA PHE A 171 -17.30 -6.32 -15.03
C PHE A 171 -15.87 -6.14 -14.53
N VAL A 172 -15.71 -5.43 -13.41
CA VAL A 172 -14.42 -5.20 -12.75
C VAL A 172 -14.39 -5.91 -11.40
N LEU A 173 -13.36 -6.75 -11.21
CA LEU A 173 -13.04 -7.38 -9.95
C LEU A 173 -11.66 -6.96 -9.49
N ASP A 174 -11.61 -6.28 -8.35
CA ASP A 174 -10.36 -5.81 -7.76
C ASP A 174 -10.14 -6.41 -6.38
N ALA A 175 -8.90 -6.79 -6.11
CA ALA A 175 -8.41 -7.14 -4.79
C ALA A 175 -7.04 -6.51 -4.57
N SER A 176 -6.88 -5.75 -3.50
CA SER A 176 -5.62 -5.09 -3.11
C SER A 176 -5.19 -5.56 -1.71
N SER A 177 -3.99 -5.20 -1.26
CA SER A 177 -3.48 -5.56 0.07
C SER A 177 -3.58 -7.06 0.40
N SER A 178 -4.52 -7.48 1.26
CA SER A 178 -4.78 -8.87 1.67
C SER A 178 -6.21 -9.33 1.39
N GLY A 179 -7.02 -8.53 0.70
CA GLY A 179 -8.43 -8.80 0.46
C GLY A 179 -8.66 -9.98 -0.49
N PHE A 180 -9.75 -10.71 -0.25
CA PHE A 180 -10.19 -11.80 -1.12
C PHE A 180 -11.57 -11.51 -1.69
N THR A 181 -11.70 -11.49 -3.01
CA THR A 181 -13.00 -11.34 -3.69
C THR A 181 -13.39 -12.66 -4.34
N THR A 182 -14.49 -13.25 -3.88
CA THR A 182 -15.11 -14.44 -4.48
C THR A 182 -16.46 -14.08 -5.06
N VAL A 183 -16.67 -14.42 -6.32
CA VAL A 183 -17.94 -14.29 -7.00
C VAL A 183 -18.38 -15.65 -7.53
N VAL A 184 -19.58 -16.06 -7.14
CA VAL A 184 -20.23 -17.27 -7.62
C VAL A 184 -21.49 -16.88 -8.37
N VAL A 185 -21.61 -17.38 -9.59
CA VAL A 185 -22.80 -17.24 -10.42
C VAL A 185 -23.45 -18.61 -10.55
N GLU A 186 -24.71 -18.74 -10.20
CA GLU A 186 -25.38 -20.05 -10.19
C GLU A 186 -25.64 -20.57 -11.61
N SER A 187 -25.99 -19.68 -12.54
CA SER A 187 -26.29 -19.97 -13.94
C SER A 187 -25.20 -19.41 -14.87
N ASN A 188 -25.53 -18.44 -15.71
CA ASN A 188 -24.65 -17.85 -16.73
C ASN A 188 -24.11 -16.48 -16.30
N ALA A 189 -22.90 -16.17 -16.76
CA ALA A 189 -22.31 -14.84 -16.66
C ALA A 189 -21.92 -14.34 -18.05
N THR A 190 -22.64 -13.36 -18.60
CA THR A 190 -22.30 -12.71 -19.88
C THR A 190 -21.69 -11.34 -19.62
N VAL A 191 -20.49 -11.10 -20.17
CA VAL A 191 -19.68 -9.89 -19.93
C VAL A 191 -18.96 -9.43 -21.19
N ASP A 192 -19.23 -8.25 -21.75
CA ASP A 192 -18.45 -7.80 -22.91
C ASP A 192 -16.95 -7.61 -22.57
N SER A 193 -16.64 -6.91 -21.47
CA SER A 193 -15.28 -6.69 -20.96
C SER A 193 -15.15 -7.07 -19.49
N LEU A 194 -14.36 -8.11 -19.21
CA LEU A 194 -14.04 -8.60 -17.87
C LEU A 194 -12.63 -8.16 -17.48
N THR A 195 -12.50 -7.36 -16.42
CA THR A 195 -11.20 -6.93 -15.88
C THR A 195 -11.00 -7.49 -14.47
N LEU A 196 -9.88 -8.17 -14.25
CA LEU A 196 -9.49 -8.76 -12.97
C LEU A 196 -8.15 -8.16 -12.51
N THR A 197 -8.13 -7.43 -11.39
CA THR A 197 -6.92 -6.80 -10.85
C THR A 197 -6.59 -7.33 -9.46
N ALA A 198 -5.44 -7.99 -9.29
CA ALA A 198 -4.98 -8.46 -7.97
C ALA A 198 -3.64 -7.81 -7.60
N GLN A 199 -3.58 -7.09 -6.48
CA GLN A 199 -2.38 -6.42 -5.98
C GLN A 199 -2.01 -6.89 -4.55
N GLY A 200 -0.71 -7.00 -4.26
CA GLY A 200 -0.22 -7.45 -2.97
C GLY A 200 -0.40 -8.96 -2.77
N SER A 201 -1.08 -9.35 -1.70
CA SER A 201 -1.49 -10.73 -1.41
C SER A 201 -2.96 -11.04 -1.74
N GLY A 202 -3.72 -10.03 -2.20
CA GLY A 202 -5.14 -10.19 -2.49
C GLY A 202 -5.40 -11.21 -3.61
N SER A 203 -6.48 -11.98 -3.49
CA SER A 203 -6.80 -13.04 -4.45
C SER A 203 -8.23 -12.90 -5.00
N LEU A 204 -8.46 -13.39 -6.21
CA LEU A 204 -9.73 -13.28 -6.93
C LEU A 204 -10.22 -14.66 -7.38
N CYS A 205 -11.51 -14.92 -7.19
CA CYS A 205 -12.19 -16.09 -7.73
C CYS A 205 -13.50 -15.65 -8.40
N LEU A 206 -13.70 -16.04 -9.66
CA LEU A 206 -14.97 -15.95 -10.35
C LEU A 206 -15.35 -17.31 -10.93
N THR A 207 -16.52 -17.82 -10.53
CA THR A 207 -17.06 -19.09 -11.02
C THR A 207 -18.50 -18.97 -11.45
N ALA A 208 -18.89 -19.71 -12.49
CA ALA A 208 -20.27 -19.84 -12.93
C ALA A 208 -20.67 -21.32 -13.00
N GLY A 209 -21.91 -21.65 -12.63
CA GLY A 209 -22.43 -23.02 -12.68
C GLY A 209 -22.59 -23.54 -14.11
N SER A 210 -22.97 -22.67 -15.04
CA SER A 210 -23.14 -23.01 -16.46
C SER A 210 -21.95 -22.60 -17.31
N SER A 211 -21.78 -21.30 -17.58
CA SER A 211 -20.73 -20.77 -18.45
C SER A 211 -20.47 -19.28 -18.20
N ILE A 212 -19.20 -18.87 -18.29
CA ILE A 212 -18.77 -17.46 -18.36
C ILE A 212 -18.49 -17.11 -19.83
N ILE A 213 -19.23 -16.17 -20.41
CA ILE A 213 -19.07 -15.73 -21.81
C ILE A 213 -18.55 -14.31 -21.81
N SER A 214 -17.40 -14.06 -22.44
CA SER A 214 -16.85 -12.71 -22.55
C SER A 214 -16.19 -12.40 -23.88
N ASN A 215 -16.24 -11.16 -24.36
CA ASN A 215 -15.47 -10.79 -25.56
C ASN A 215 -14.01 -10.55 -25.16
N HIS A 216 -13.77 -9.70 -24.16
CA HIS A 216 -12.44 -9.27 -23.76
C HIS A 216 -12.18 -9.61 -22.28
N VAL A 217 -11.15 -10.39 -22.01
CA VAL A 217 -10.69 -10.69 -20.65
C VAL A 217 -9.34 -10.01 -20.41
N LYS A 218 -9.28 -9.09 -19.45
CA LYS A 218 -8.04 -8.43 -19.03
C LYS A 218 -7.68 -8.81 -17.61
N ILE A 219 -6.46 -9.28 -17.39
CA ILE A 219 -5.97 -9.70 -16.08
C ILE A 219 -4.68 -8.97 -15.76
N GLU A 220 -4.66 -8.26 -14.63
CA GLU A 220 -3.48 -7.58 -14.11
C GLU A 220 -3.20 -8.08 -12.69
N LYS A 221 -2.05 -8.71 -12.48
CA LYS A 221 -1.69 -9.30 -11.19
C LYS A 221 -0.31 -8.85 -10.76
N VAL A 222 -0.19 -8.19 -9.61
CA VAL A 222 1.09 -7.75 -9.03
C VAL A 222 1.20 -8.22 -7.59
N GLY A 223 1.97 -9.28 -7.34
CA GLY A 223 2.26 -9.79 -5.99
C GLY A 223 2.10 -11.31 -5.84
N ALA A 224 1.77 -11.77 -4.62
CA ALA A 224 1.66 -13.18 -4.26
C ALA A 224 0.24 -13.76 -4.39
N GLY A 225 -0.76 -12.90 -4.59
CA GLY A 225 -2.16 -13.27 -4.80
C GLY A 225 -2.40 -14.25 -5.96
N GLY A 226 -3.53 -14.95 -5.95
CA GLY A 226 -3.96 -15.82 -7.04
C GLY A 226 -5.22 -15.33 -7.72
N ILE A 227 -5.39 -15.68 -8.99
CA ILE A 227 -6.61 -15.40 -9.75
C ILE A 227 -7.11 -16.72 -10.33
N SER A 228 -8.40 -17.03 -10.13
CA SER A 228 -9.06 -18.22 -10.69
C SER A 228 -10.34 -17.81 -11.43
N LEU A 229 -10.48 -18.29 -12.66
CA LEU A 229 -11.63 -18.03 -13.52
C LEU A 229 -12.10 -19.32 -14.19
N GLY A 230 -13.34 -19.74 -13.96
CA GLY A 230 -13.87 -21.00 -14.51
C GLY A 230 -14.87 -21.68 -13.57
N PRO A 231 -15.31 -22.92 -13.84
CA PRO A 231 -14.60 -23.94 -14.62
C PRO A 231 -15.03 -24.06 -16.09
N ARG A 232 -16.02 -23.27 -16.54
CA ARG A 232 -16.57 -23.32 -17.91
C ARG A 232 -16.78 -21.92 -18.46
N GLY A 233 -16.43 -21.71 -19.72
CA GLY A 233 -16.64 -20.44 -20.40
C GLY A 233 -16.06 -20.38 -21.79
N THR A 234 -16.35 -19.29 -22.49
CA THR A 234 -15.75 -18.94 -23.79
C THR A 234 -15.33 -17.48 -23.80
N CYS A 235 -14.20 -17.16 -24.41
CA CYS A 235 -13.83 -15.78 -24.69
C CYS A 235 -13.30 -15.52 -26.11
N GLN A 236 -13.36 -14.27 -26.60
CA GLN A 236 -12.73 -13.91 -27.87
C GLN A 236 -11.24 -13.70 -27.64
N ASP A 237 -10.86 -12.73 -26.82
CA ASP A 237 -9.46 -12.45 -26.49
C ASP A 237 -9.21 -12.31 -24.99
N ALA A 238 -8.02 -12.74 -24.57
CA ALA A 238 -7.52 -12.56 -23.22
C ALA A 238 -6.14 -11.91 -23.22
N SER A 239 -5.95 -10.87 -22.41
CA SER A 239 -4.66 -10.23 -22.15
C SER A 239 -4.31 -10.38 -20.67
N ILE A 240 -3.18 -11.01 -20.38
CA ILE A 240 -2.74 -11.35 -19.03
C ILE A 240 -1.37 -10.72 -18.77
N LEU A 241 -1.31 -9.82 -17.79
CA LEU A 241 -0.09 -9.23 -17.28
C LEU A 241 0.11 -9.67 -15.82
N THR A 242 1.23 -10.32 -15.54
CA THR A 242 1.56 -10.78 -14.17
C THR A 242 2.96 -10.36 -13.74
N GLY A 243 3.07 -9.84 -12.52
CA GLY A 243 4.26 -9.37 -11.84
C GLY A 243 4.35 -9.91 -10.41
N GLY A 244 5.55 -10.18 -9.90
CA GLY A 244 5.78 -10.52 -8.48
C GLY A 244 6.04 -12.01 -8.19
N SER A 245 6.11 -12.39 -6.91
CA SER A 245 6.57 -13.71 -6.46
C SER A 245 5.44 -14.60 -5.92
N VAL A 246 5.36 -15.85 -6.41
CA VAL A 246 4.60 -17.01 -5.83
C VAL A 246 3.05 -16.97 -5.90
N GLY A 247 2.44 -16.46 -6.98
CA GLY A 247 0.98 -16.56 -7.18
C GLY A 247 0.59 -17.12 -8.55
N THR A 248 -0.44 -17.98 -8.60
CA THR A 248 -0.93 -18.65 -9.83
C THR A 248 -2.12 -17.90 -10.42
N ILE A 249 -2.12 -17.75 -11.75
CA ILE A 249 -3.30 -17.34 -12.52
C ILE A 249 -3.82 -18.59 -13.24
N ASP A 250 -5.06 -18.98 -12.95
CA ASP A 250 -5.72 -20.07 -13.66
C ASP A 250 -7.00 -19.58 -14.31
N ILE A 251 -6.96 -19.48 -15.64
CA ILE A 251 -8.14 -19.24 -16.47
C ILE A 251 -8.37 -20.39 -17.44
N GLY A 252 -7.78 -21.56 -17.20
CA GLY A 252 -7.89 -22.72 -18.07
C GLY A 252 -9.31 -23.30 -18.14
N GLY A 253 -10.23 -22.84 -17.30
CA GLY A 253 -11.66 -23.17 -17.39
C GLY A 253 -12.43 -22.37 -18.45
N ILE A 254 -11.85 -21.33 -19.04
CA ILE A 254 -12.48 -20.53 -20.10
C ILE A 254 -11.70 -20.70 -21.41
N GLN A 255 -12.40 -21.12 -22.47
CA GLN A 255 -11.82 -21.32 -23.79
C GLN A 255 -11.81 -20.01 -24.60
N CYS A 256 -10.64 -19.42 -24.77
CA CYS A 256 -10.45 -18.19 -25.53
C CYS A 256 -10.00 -18.45 -26.98
N GLN A 257 -10.31 -17.54 -27.93
CA GLN A 257 -9.76 -17.65 -29.28
C GLN A 257 -8.29 -17.29 -29.28
N ASP A 258 -7.97 -16.08 -28.83
CA ASP A 258 -6.61 -15.54 -28.78
C ASP A 258 -6.23 -15.20 -27.33
N VAL A 259 -5.03 -15.58 -26.91
CA VAL A 259 -4.53 -15.31 -25.56
C VAL A 259 -3.13 -14.71 -25.65
N ASP A 260 -2.93 -13.60 -24.97
CA ASP A 260 -1.65 -12.89 -24.87
C ASP A 260 -1.20 -12.84 -23.40
N VAL A 261 0.00 -13.33 -23.11
CA VAL A 261 0.51 -13.46 -21.73
C VAL A 261 1.88 -12.85 -21.56
N ASP A 262 1.96 -11.81 -20.73
CA ASP A 262 3.20 -11.22 -20.25
C ASP A 262 3.45 -11.65 -18.80
N LEU A 263 4.32 -12.63 -18.62
CA LEU A 263 4.62 -13.24 -17.32
C LEU A 263 5.96 -12.74 -16.76
N PHE A 264 5.93 -11.90 -15.73
CA PHE A 264 7.10 -11.43 -14.98
C PHE A 264 7.13 -12.03 -13.55
N GLY A 265 7.88 -13.11 -13.33
CA GLY A 265 8.04 -13.67 -11.98
C GLY A 265 8.17 -15.20 -11.90
N SER A 266 7.74 -15.76 -10.77
CA SER A 266 7.84 -17.21 -10.47
C SER A 266 6.48 -17.92 -10.42
N GLY A 267 5.40 -17.24 -10.81
CA GLY A 267 4.05 -17.79 -10.81
C GLY A 267 3.76 -18.61 -12.06
N ASP A 268 2.81 -19.54 -11.97
CA ASP A 268 2.32 -20.27 -13.14
C ASP A 268 1.08 -19.58 -13.70
N VAL A 269 0.96 -19.56 -15.02
CA VAL A 269 -0.21 -19.07 -15.75
C VAL A 269 -0.79 -20.23 -16.55
N VAL A 270 -2.03 -20.60 -16.28
CA VAL A 270 -2.76 -21.67 -16.98
C VAL A 270 -3.88 -21.03 -17.80
N VAL A 271 -3.88 -21.28 -19.11
CA VAL A 271 -4.85 -20.71 -20.07
C VAL A 271 -5.43 -21.79 -20.96
N GLN A 272 -6.52 -21.49 -21.65
CA GLN A 272 -7.04 -22.34 -22.73
C GLN A 272 -7.29 -21.47 -23.97
N ALA A 273 -6.45 -21.64 -25.00
CA ALA A 273 -6.54 -20.91 -26.27
C ALA A 273 -6.89 -21.88 -27.42
N THR A 274 -7.58 -21.41 -28.45
CA THR A 274 -7.94 -22.22 -29.62
C THR A 274 -7.26 -21.80 -30.92
N ASN A 275 -7.12 -20.50 -31.15
CA ASN A 275 -6.48 -19.95 -32.34
C ASN A 275 -5.01 -19.64 -32.06
N SER A 276 -4.73 -18.61 -31.23
CA SER A 276 -3.36 -18.22 -30.92
C SER A 276 -3.09 -18.13 -29.41
N LEU A 277 -1.92 -18.63 -29.00
CA LEU A 277 -1.34 -18.37 -27.69
C LEU A 277 -0.02 -17.63 -27.89
N ALA A 278 -0.04 -16.33 -27.65
CA ALA A 278 1.13 -15.50 -27.55
C ALA A 278 1.57 -15.39 -26.09
N GLY A 279 2.86 -15.53 -25.81
CA GLY A 279 3.33 -15.22 -24.48
C GLY A 279 4.83 -15.04 -24.35
N ASP A 280 5.20 -14.16 -23.43
CA ASP A 280 6.56 -13.86 -23.04
C ASP A 280 6.73 -14.15 -21.53
N VAL A 281 7.65 -15.06 -21.19
CA VAL A 281 7.88 -15.51 -19.80
C VAL A 281 9.25 -15.05 -19.30
N PHE A 282 9.25 -14.12 -18.36
CA PHE A 282 10.40 -13.54 -17.69
C PHE A 282 10.46 -13.99 -16.22
N GLY A 283 11.16 -15.09 -15.95
CA GLY A 283 11.42 -15.59 -14.60
C GLY A 283 11.46 -17.12 -14.53
N ASN A 284 11.07 -17.70 -13.39
CA ASN A 284 10.96 -19.16 -13.21
C ASN A 284 9.51 -19.66 -13.29
N GLY A 285 8.57 -18.79 -13.66
CA GLY A 285 7.17 -19.16 -13.88
C GLY A 285 6.99 -19.99 -15.15
N HIS A 286 5.84 -20.64 -15.28
CA HIS A 286 5.52 -21.43 -16.47
C HIS A 286 4.19 -20.96 -17.07
N LEU A 287 4.21 -20.72 -18.38
CA LEU A 287 3.00 -20.63 -19.18
C LEU A 287 2.55 -22.04 -19.56
N LYS A 288 1.33 -22.41 -19.20
CA LYS A 288 0.74 -23.72 -19.43
C LYS A 288 -0.59 -23.55 -20.16
N TYR A 289 -0.91 -24.52 -21.01
CA TYR A 289 -2.21 -24.57 -21.67
C TYR A 289 -2.98 -25.82 -21.27
N TYR A 290 -4.28 -25.67 -21.11
CA TYR A 290 -5.22 -26.74 -20.83
C TYR A 290 -5.97 -27.16 -22.10
N GLY A 291 -6.22 -28.46 -22.25
CA GLY A 291 -6.96 -29.01 -23.38
C GLY A 291 -6.09 -29.21 -24.65
N VAL A 292 -6.73 -29.06 -25.81
CA VAL A 292 -6.07 -29.22 -27.12
C VAL A 292 -5.12 -28.04 -27.33
N ALA A 293 -3.95 -28.31 -27.92
CA ALA A 293 -3.00 -27.24 -28.26
C ALA A 293 -3.64 -26.23 -29.26
N PRO A 294 -3.40 -24.92 -29.09
CA PRO A 294 -3.89 -23.90 -30.02
C PRO A 294 -3.24 -24.06 -31.41
N GLN A 295 -3.86 -23.48 -32.43
CA GLN A 295 -3.36 -23.57 -33.81
C GLN A 295 -1.98 -22.91 -33.99
N SER A 296 -1.72 -21.82 -33.26
CA SER A 296 -0.42 -21.16 -33.21
C SER A 296 0.02 -20.92 -31.77
N ILE A 297 1.31 -21.18 -31.50
CA ILE A 297 1.99 -20.78 -30.27
C ILE A 297 3.18 -19.96 -30.69
N ASP A 298 3.10 -18.65 -30.46
CA ASP A 298 4.09 -17.68 -30.93
C ASP A 298 4.67 -16.91 -29.74
N SER A 299 5.96 -16.60 -29.79
CA SER A 299 6.57 -15.60 -28.90
C SER A 299 6.54 -14.25 -29.60
N ARG A 300 6.00 -13.20 -28.97
CA ARG A 300 5.82 -11.94 -29.69
C ARG A 300 7.10 -11.18 -29.94
N ASN A 301 8.19 -11.30 -29.14
CA ASN A 301 9.42 -10.54 -29.46
C ASN A 301 10.76 -10.91 -28.78
N TYR A 302 11.00 -12.08 -28.19
CA TYR A 302 12.31 -12.40 -27.57
C TYR A 302 12.83 -13.77 -28.07
N MET A 303 14.13 -13.88 -28.41
CA MET A 303 14.76 -15.10 -28.98
C MET A 303 14.88 -16.27 -27.97
N GLY A 304 13.76 -16.71 -27.41
CA GLY A 304 13.63 -17.97 -26.71
C GLY A 304 12.25 -18.54 -27.02
N LEU A 305 12.19 -19.76 -27.56
CA LEU A 305 10.93 -20.46 -27.76
C LEU A 305 10.27 -20.61 -26.38
N VAL A 306 9.13 -19.96 -26.15
CA VAL A 306 8.29 -20.26 -24.99
C VAL A 306 7.67 -21.62 -25.25
N THR A 307 8.15 -22.66 -24.54
CA THR A 307 7.47 -23.95 -24.50
C THR A 307 6.29 -23.84 -23.56
N ALA A 308 5.14 -23.43 -24.08
CA ALA A 308 3.89 -23.61 -23.37
C ALA A 308 3.70 -25.12 -23.12
N MET A 309 3.43 -25.51 -21.88
CA MET A 309 3.35 -26.93 -21.49
C MET A 309 1.90 -27.39 -21.34
N PRO A 310 1.51 -28.58 -21.83
CA PRO A 310 0.18 -29.12 -21.57
C PRO A 310 0.03 -29.50 -20.09
N VAL A 311 -1.16 -29.26 -19.52
CA VAL A 311 -1.54 -29.73 -18.18
C VAL A 311 -2.75 -30.65 -18.22
N SER A 312 -2.79 -31.63 -17.30
CA SER A 312 -3.89 -32.60 -17.19
C SER A 312 -5.16 -32.04 -16.56
N SER A 313 -5.08 -30.89 -15.88
CA SER A 313 -6.20 -30.25 -15.18
C SER A 313 -5.94 -28.75 -15.01
N SER A 314 -6.97 -27.93 -15.19
CA SER A 314 -7.02 -26.59 -14.59
C SER A 314 -7.27 -26.72 -13.09
N TYR A 315 -6.65 -25.84 -12.32
CA TYR A 315 -6.68 -25.80 -10.87
C TYR A 315 -7.73 -24.79 -10.37
N HIS A 316 -8.70 -25.30 -9.61
CA HIS A 316 -9.54 -24.46 -8.74
C HIS A 316 -8.98 -24.46 -7.33
N ARG A 317 -8.75 -23.27 -6.76
CA ARG A 317 -8.38 -23.15 -5.35
C ARG A 317 -9.53 -23.60 -4.44
N PRO A 318 -9.26 -24.30 -3.32
CA PRO A 318 -10.25 -24.59 -2.29
C PRO A 318 -10.93 -23.32 -1.74
N GLU A 319 -10.21 -22.20 -1.77
CA GLU A 319 -10.65 -20.86 -1.36
C GLU A 319 -11.77 -20.30 -2.26
N CYS A 320 -11.95 -20.80 -3.49
CA CYS A 320 -13.06 -20.38 -4.37
C CYS A 320 -14.42 -21.00 -3.96
N LYS A 321 -14.55 -21.54 -2.74
CA LYS A 321 -15.81 -22.04 -2.18
C LYS A 321 -16.37 -21.02 -1.19
N ILE A 322 -17.64 -20.64 -1.35
CA ILE A 322 -18.35 -19.82 -0.36
C ILE A 322 -18.34 -20.58 0.97
N THR A 323 -17.94 -19.92 2.06
CA THR A 323 -18.01 -20.51 3.39
C THR A 323 -19.43 -20.29 3.95
N PRO A 324 -20.25 -21.35 4.14
CA PRO A 324 -21.65 -21.19 4.53
C PRO A 324 -21.88 -20.75 6.00
N SER A 325 -20.83 -20.55 6.79
CA SER A 325 -20.91 -20.48 8.27
C SER A 325 -21.68 -19.28 8.85
N LYS A 326 -21.90 -18.20 8.09
CA LYS A 326 -22.80 -17.09 8.49
C LYS A 326 -24.14 -17.05 7.73
N PHE A 327 -24.31 -17.86 6.67
CA PHE A 327 -25.52 -17.81 5.83
C PHE A 327 -26.77 -18.43 6.48
N THR A 328 -26.59 -19.33 7.46
CA THR A 328 -27.66 -20.11 8.11
C THR A 328 -28.22 -19.52 9.41
N LYS A 329 -27.58 -18.52 10.03
CA LYS A 329 -28.05 -17.99 11.34
C LYS A 329 -29.17 -16.96 11.28
N SER A 330 -29.67 -16.56 10.11
CA SER A 330 -30.67 -15.49 9.99
C SER A 330 -32.04 -15.93 9.44
N THR A 331 -32.24 -17.20 9.12
CA THR A 331 -33.52 -17.70 8.59
C THR A 331 -33.93 -18.96 9.33
N GLY A 332 -34.87 -18.82 10.26
CA GLY A 332 -35.67 -19.94 10.77
C GLY A 332 -35.58 -20.13 12.28
N ASP A 333 -36.38 -19.38 13.03
CA ASP A 333 -37.00 -19.96 14.22
C ASP A 333 -38.44 -19.46 14.29
N LEU A 334 -39.38 -20.31 13.86
CA LEU A 334 -40.80 -20.28 14.20
C LEU A 334 -41.49 -21.54 13.60
N ASN A 335 -41.73 -22.51 14.50
CA ASN A 335 -42.75 -23.57 14.48
C ASN A 335 -42.54 -24.92 13.74
N LYS A 336 -42.15 -25.89 14.57
CA LYS A 336 -42.80 -27.19 14.90
C LYS A 336 -42.70 -28.43 13.98
N ASP A 337 -42.03 -29.44 14.59
CA ASP A 337 -42.44 -30.83 14.80
C ASP A 337 -42.91 -31.69 13.61
N ASN A 338 -42.10 -32.65 13.18
CA ASN A 338 -42.19 -34.06 13.64
C ASN A 338 -41.35 -35.02 12.78
N SER A 339 -40.94 -36.10 13.44
CA SER A 339 -40.53 -37.43 12.93
C SER A 339 -39.07 -37.65 12.50
N LEU A 340 -38.35 -38.30 13.43
CA LEU A 340 -37.46 -39.46 13.27
C LEU A 340 -36.85 -39.71 11.88
N ILE A 341 -35.52 -39.83 11.82
CA ILE A 341 -34.84 -41.14 11.88
C ILE A 341 -33.37 -40.93 12.28
N ASP A 342 -33.00 -41.73 13.27
CA ASP A 342 -31.72 -41.94 13.96
C ASP A 342 -30.65 -42.57 13.05
N TYR A 343 -29.39 -42.15 13.20
CA TYR A 343 -28.26 -43.03 13.52
C TYR A 343 -27.07 -42.17 14.00
N ASP A 344 -26.94 -42.14 15.33
CA ASP A 344 -25.74 -42.41 16.11
C ASP A 344 -24.36 -42.25 15.44
N LEU A 345 -23.55 -41.30 15.93
CA LEU A 345 -22.21 -41.64 16.42
C LEU A 345 -21.72 -40.55 17.40
N SER A 346 -21.85 -40.90 18.69
CA SER A 346 -20.96 -40.57 19.81
C SER A 346 -20.13 -39.27 19.76
N PHE A 347 -20.57 -38.36 20.62
CA PHE A 347 -19.73 -37.35 21.28
C PHE A 347 -18.56 -38.05 22.01
N VAL A 348 -17.32 -37.76 21.58
CA VAL A 348 -16.16 -37.77 22.48
C VAL A 348 -15.63 -36.34 22.52
N GLN A 349 -16.02 -35.68 23.59
CA GLN A 349 -15.38 -34.50 24.13
C GLN A 349 -13.93 -34.87 24.47
N ASP A 350 -12.94 -34.20 23.88
CA ASP A 350 -11.73 -33.74 24.60
C ASP A 350 -10.68 -33.01 23.73
N ASN A 351 -10.14 -31.96 24.34
CA ASN A 351 -9.06 -31.07 23.91
C ASN A 351 -7.81 -31.77 23.35
N THR A 352 -7.82 -32.16 22.07
CA THR A 352 -6.63 -32.79 21.40
C THR A 352 -6.29 -32.23 20.01
N LEU A 353 -6.87 -31.09 19.61
CA LEU A 353 -6.59 -30.46 18.31
C LEU A 353 -5.42 -29.47 18.28
N CYS A 354 -4.91 -29.02 19.44
CA CYS A 354 -3.67 -28.22 19.47
C CYS A 354 -2.40 -29.08 19.58
N ALA A 355 -2.46 -30.29 20.14
CA ALA A 355 -1.29 -31.16 20.30
C ALA A 355 -0.97 -31.98 19.04
N SER A 356 -1.98 -32.35 18.25
CA SER A 356 -1.82 -33.17 17.03
C SER A 356 -1.17 -32.39 15.88
N SER A 357 -1.52 -31.10 15.71
CA SER A 357 -0.89 -30.21 14.72
C SER A 357 0.58 -29.93 15.05
N ILE A 358 0.93 -29.80 16.33
CA ILE A 358 2.32 -29.59 16.78
C ILE A 358 3.13 -30.88 16.61
N MET A 359 2.56 -32.05 16.92
CA MET A 359 3.22 -33.35 16.70
C MET A 359 3.44 -33.66 15.22
N LEU A 360 2.53 -33.24 14.33
CA LEU A 360 2.70 -33.38 12.88
C LEU A 360 3.86 -32.51 12.37
N ILE A 361 3.96 -31.26 12.85
CA ILE A 361 5.04 -30.33 12.49
C ILE A 361 6.39 -30.81 13.05
N VAL A 362 6.43 -31.29 14.30
CA VAL A 362 7.65 -31.87 14.90
C VAL A 362 8.06 -33.15 14.17
N ALA A 363 7.12 -33.99 13.73
CA ALA A 363 7.42 -35.19 12.94
C ALA A 363 7.95 -34.83 11.53
N ILE A 364 7.43 -33.79 10.90
CA ILE A 364 7.93 -33.29 9.60
C ILE A 364 9.33 -32.69 9.76
N ILE A 365 9.60 -31.94 10.84
CA ILE A 365 10.90 -31.36 11.15
C ILE A 365 11.92 -32.46 11.47
N LEU A 366 11.56 -33.46 12.29
CA LEU A 366 12.43 -34.59 12.61
C LEU A 366 12.68 -35.47 11.38
N ARG A 367 11.68 -35.65 10.51
CA ARG A 367 11.84 -36.37 9.24
C ARG A 367 12.80 -35.62 8.30
N TRP A 368 12.66 -34.29 8.20
CA TRP A 368 13.56 -33.44 7.44
C TRP A 368 15.00 -33.45 8.00
N PHE A 369 15.16 -33.46 9.33
CA PHE A 369 16.46 -33.56 10.00
C PHE A 369 17.12 -34.94 9.84
N ASN A 370 16.30 -36.00 9.78
CA ASN A 370 16.79 -37.37 9.55
C ASN A 370 17.18 -37.58 8.08
N GLU A 371 16.44 -36.99 7.13
CA GLU A 371 16.76 -36.97 5.70
C GLU A 371 18.01 -36.15 5.39
N SER A 372 18.29 -35.08 6.16
CA SER A 372 19.51 -34.27 6.01
C SER A 372 20.75 -34.97 6.59
N ARG A 373 20.61 -35.69 7.72
CA ARG A 373 21.70 -36.53 8.26
C ARG A 373 22.04 -37.72 7.38
N ARG A 374 21.06 -38.25 6.62
CA ARG A 374 21.29 -39.35 5.68
C ARG A 374 22.10 -38.89 4.46
N ARG A 375 21.79 -37.69 3.93
CA ARG A 375 22.59 -37.03 2.89
C ARG A 375 24.02 -36.67 3.34
N ALA A 376 24.19 -36.26 4.60
CA ALA A 376 25.52 -36.00 5.17
C ALA A 376 26.40 -37.25 5.35
N ARG A 377 25.81 -38.46 5.45
CA ARG A 377 26.58 -39.72 5.51
C ARG A 377 26.90 -40.30 4.13
N GLU A 378 26.13 -39.94 3.10
CA GLU A 378 26.40 -40.33 1.72
C GLU A 378 27.53 -39.49 1.09
N GLU A 379 27.70 -38.24 1.51
CA GLU A 379 28.80 -37.36 1.07
C GLU A 379 30.16 -37.67 1.73
N GLN A 380 30.20 -38.44 2.83
CA GLN A 380 31.46 -38.88 3.46
C GLN A 380 32.14 -40.08 2.78
N ARG A 381 31.55 -40.68 1.73
CA ARG A 381 32.16 -41.81 0.99
C ARG A 381 32.91 -41.43 -0.29
N GLN A 382 32.95 -40.16 -0.70
CA GLN A 382 33.51 -39.78 -2.02
C GLN A 382 34.60 -38.70 -2.02
N THR A 383 35.29 -38.43 -0.91
CA THR A 383 36.50 -37.58 -0.95
C THR A 383 37.60 -38.09 -0.03
N LEU A 384 38.29 -39.14 -0.47
CA LEU A 384 39.69 -39.36 -0.11
C LEU A 384 40.49 -39.03 -1.37
N ILE A 385 41.09 -37.84 -1.39
CA ILE A 385 42.35 -37.43 -2.04
C ILE A 385 42.29 -35.94 -2.44
N HIS A 386 43.18 -35.17 -1.79
CA HIS A 386 43.75 -33.85 -2.09
C HIS A 386 43.02 -32.52 -1.81
N THR A 387 43.42 -31.95 -0.66
CA THR A 387 43.80 -30.55 -0.32
C THR A 387 43.83 -29.48 -1.42
N GLY A 388 43.38 -28.23 -1.23
CA GLY A 388 42.85 -27.59 -0.02
C GLY A 388 42.49 -26.09 -0.19
N ARG A 389 41.82 -25.58 0.87
CA ARG A 389 41.75 -24.17 1.36
C ARG A 389 41.08 -23.08 0.50
N GLN A 390 39.74 -22.94 0.63
CA GLN A 390 39.03 -21.65 0.84
C GLN A 390 37.49 -21.85 0.87
N VAL A 391 36.94 -22.45 1.93
CA VAL A 391 35.48 -22.35 2.23
C VAL A 391 35.27 -22.42 3.74
N TYR A 392 35.44 -21.30 4.44
CA TYR A 392 35.00 -21.18 5.84
C TYR A 392 34.44 -19.79 6.22
N ALA A 393 34.26 -18.88 5.25
CA ALA A 393 33.65 -17.56 5.50
C ALA A 393 32.21 -17.43 4.96
N HIS A 394 31.77 -18.35 4.09
CA HIS A 394 30.44 -18.29 3.47
C HIS A 394 29.34 -18.96 4.32
N TRP A 395 29.71 -19.88 5.21
CA TRP A 395 28.76 -20.60 6.06
C TRP A 395 28.43 -19.90 7.38
N ILE A 396 29.21 -18.90 7.82
CA ILE A 396 28.92 -18.12 9.03
C ILE A 396 28.03 -16.90 8.73
N ALA A 397 28.09 -16.32 7.52
CA ALA A 397 27.23 -15.19 7.13
C ALA A 397 25.77 -15.61 6.82
N VAL A 398 25.55 -16.84 6.36
CA VAL A 398 24.20 -17.38 6.13
C VAL A 398 23.59 -17.94 7.43
N LEU A 399 24.39 -18.44 8.36
CA LEU A 399 23.91 -18.88 9.67
C LEU A 399 23.62 -17.72 10.64
N MET A 400 24.25 -16.54 10.50
CA MET A 400 23.93 -15.36 11.32
C MET A 400 22.74 -14.54 10.81
N LYS A 401 22.28 -14.75 9.57
CA LYS A 401 21.07 -14.08 9.04
C LYS A 401 19.78 -14.88 9.20
N HIS A 402 19.85 -16.09 9.76
CA HIS A 402 18.68 -16.95 10.06
C HIS A 402 18.58 -17.36 11.55
N VAL A 403 19.31 -16.69 12.44
CA VAL A 403 19.19 -16.86 13.90
C VAL A 403 18.39 -15.72 14.57
N SER A 404 17.98 -14.68 13.84
CA SER A 404 17.16 -13.58 14.39
C SER A 404 15.65 -13.88 14.44
N ILE A 405 15.23 -15.15 14.46
CA ILE A 405 13.82 -15.56 14.70
C ILE A 405 13.73 -16.65 15.81
N PHE A 406 14.82 -16.96 16.54
CA PHE A 406 14.77 -17.98 17.62
C PHE A 406 15.35 -17.55 18.98
N THR A 407 15.47 -16.25 19.26
CA THR A 407 15.85 -15.74 20.60
C THR A 407 14.83 -14.77 21.19
N THR A 408 13.52 -15.07 21.09
CA THR A 408 12.45 -14.33 21.78
C THR A 408 11.57 -15.19 22.70
N ILE A 409 11.94 -16.45 23.00
CA ILE A 409 11.22 -17.27 24.02
C ILE A 409 12.19 -17.90 25.05
N ALA A 410 13.34 -17.28 25.34
CA ALA A 410 14.23 -17.76 26.40
C ALA A 410 15.00 -16.67 27.17
N PHE A 411 14.44 -15.46 27.28
CA PHE A 411 14.91 -14.43 28.23
C PHE A 411 13.75 -13.67 28.90
N ALA A 412 12.60 -14.32 29.09
CA ALA A 412 11.47 -13.79 29.86
C ALA A 412 11.56 -14.10 31.37
N LEU A 413 12.73 -14.49 31.87
CA LEU A 413 12.97 -14.61 33.31
C LEU A 413 14.38 -14.07 33.61
N LEU A 414 14.41 -12.97 34.36
CA LEU A 414 15.55 -12.28 34.97
C LEU A 414 16.27 -11.25 34.09
N GLN A 415 15.66 -10.07 33.89
CA GLN A 415 16.27 -8.77 34.18
C GLN A 415 15.16 -7.76 34.50
N THR A 416 15.08 -7.32 35.75
CA THR A 416 14.39 -6.07 36.12
C THR A 416 15.30 -4.93 35.66
N GLY A 417 15.02 -4.36 34.50
CA GLY A 417 15.62 -3.12 34.00
C GLY A 417 14.50 -2.09 33.83
N ALA A 418 14.72 -0.89 34.35
CA ALA A 418 13.71 0.17 34.49
C ALA A 418 13.00 0.52 33.15
N GLU A 419 11.68 0.68 33.21
CA GLU A 419 10.87 1.26 32.15
C GLU A 419 11.27 2.74 31.97
N SER A 420 11.82 3.09 30.81
CA SER A 420 11.99 4.49 30.38
C SER A 420 10.62 5.08 30.04
N THR A 421 10.11 6.03 30.81
CA THR A 421 8.75 6.56 30.62
C THR A 421 8.78 8.05 30.34
N LEU A 422 8.81 8.43 29.06
CA LEU A 422 8.54 9.82 28.68
C LEU A 422 7.09 10.17 29.06
N SER A 423 6.87 11.39 29.55
CA SER A 423 5.55 11.93 29.88
C SER A 423 5.37 13.32 29.30
N VAL A 424 4.12 13.73 29.05
CA VAL A 424 3.80 15.03 28.46
C VAL A 424 2.85 15.78 29.37
N GLU A 425 3.22 16.99 29.74
CA GLU A 425 2.38 17.94 30.48
C GLU A 425 2.08 19.16 29.60
N SER A 426 0.85 19.68 29.64
CA SER A 426 0.45 20.84 28.84
C SER A 426 -0.01 22.01 29.70
N THR A 427 0.32 23.23 29.31
CA THR A 427 -0.24 24.44 29.91
C THR A 427 -1.61 24.78 29.33
N GLU A 428 -2.40 25.55 30.05
CA GLU A 428 -3.57 26.23 29.47
C GLU A 428 -3.10 27.31 28.46
N PRO A 429 -3.89 27.60 27.40
CA PRO A 429 -3.53 28.64 26.43
C PRO A 429 -3.45 30.02 27.08
N LEU A 430 -2.31 30.70 26.95
CA LEU A 430 -2.07 32.05 27.49
C LEU A 430 -1.88 33.05 26.36
N ARG A 431 -2.17 34.34 26.58
CA ARG A 431 -1.86 35.38 25.58
C ARG A 431 -0.35 35.63 25.54
N SER A 432 0.23 35.57 24.35
CA SER A 432 1.64 35.89 24.11
C SER A 432 1.81 37.39 23.90
N ASN A 433 2.86 37.98 24.51
CA ASN A 433 3.18 39.40 24.40
C ASN A 433 4.28 39.70 23.34
N ASP A 434 4.87 38.67 22.72
CA ASP A 434 6.11 38.79 21.93
C ASP A 434 5.89 38.95 20.42
N LEU A 435 4.66 38.78 19.95
CA LEU A 435 4.25 39.03 18.56
C LEU A 435 3.22 40.17 18.56
N ASN A 436 3.33 41.13 17.63
CA ASN A 436 2.43 42.29 17.51
C ASN A 436 1.00 41.90 17.06
N GLY A 437 0.29 41.10 17.88
CA GLY A 437 -1.06 40.60 17.67
C GLY A 437 -1.52 39.74 18.86
N ALA A 438 -2.83 39.59 19.05
CA ALA A 438 -3.42 38.81 20.15
C ALA A 438 -3.28 37.29 19.93
N PHE A 439 -2.06 36.76 19.91
CA PHE A 439 -1.80 35.32 19.77
C PHE A 439 -1.97 34.59 21.10
N LEU A 440 -2.53 33.39 21.03
CA LEU A 440 -2.55 32.42 22.10
C LEU A 440 -1.35 31.48 21.94
N GLU A 441 -0.71 31.18 23.05
CA GLU A 441 0.42 30.27 23.15
C GLU A 441 0.03 29.10 24.05
N LYS A 442 0.30 27.88 23.57
CA LYS A 442 0.20 26.66 24.37
C LYS A 442 1.50 25.92 24.31
N VAL A 443 1.95 25.48 25.48
CA VAL A 443 3.23 24.79 25.66
C VAL A 443 2.95 23.37 26.16
N TRP A 444 3.56 22.39 25.51
CA TRP A 444 3.68 21.02 26.00
C TRP A 444 5.12 20.77 26.41
N THR A 445 5.33 20.30 27.63
CA THR A 445 6.65 19.91 28.16
C THR A 445 6.72 18.39 28.17
N VAL A 446 7.72 17.85 27.48
CA VAL A 446 8.04 16.43 27.47
C VAL A 446 9.07 16.20 28.56
N ASN A 447 8.73 15.39 29.55
CA ASN A 447 9.61 15.00 30.64
C ASN A 447 10.06 13.55 30.47
N GLY A 448 11.24 13.20 30.98
CA GLY A 448 11.77 11.84 31.01
C GLY A 448 12.76 11.66 32.16
N ASP A 449 13.01 10.41 32.52
CA ASP A 449 13.96 10.05 33.56
C ASP A 449 15.42 10.19 33.08
N ASN A 450 16.35 10.07 34.03
CA ASN A 450 17.78 10.09 33.73
C ASN A 450 18.17 8.88 32.88
N GLY A 451 18.44 9.11 31.60
CA GLY A 451 18.80 8.09 30.62
C GLY A 451 17.82 7.97 29.46
N ASP A 452 16.62 8.56 29.58
CA ASP A 452 15.64 8.59 28.50
C ASP A 452 16.13 9.51 27.38
N VAL A 453 15.89 9.12 26.12
CA VAL A 453 16.38 9.82 24.93
C VAL A 453 15.22 10.06 23.99
N LEU A 454 14.92 11.32 23.65
CA LEU A 454 13.92 11.64 22.62
C LEU A 454 14.56 11.51 21.24
N ASN A 455 14.40 10.38 20.57
CA ASN A 455 15.07 10.11 19.29
C ASN A 455 14.12 10.07 18.07
N ASP A 456 12.81 10.06 18.30
CA ASP A 456 11.78 10.07 17.25
C ASP A 456 10.83 11.26 17.40
N LEU A 457 10.58 11.96 16.29
CA LEU A 457 9.64 13.08 16.21
C LEU A 457 8.66 12.87 15.05
N THR A 458 7.38 12.76 15.37
CA THR A 458 6.29 12.68 14.39
C THR A 458 5.48 13.96 14.38
N VAL A 459 5.38 14.62 13.22
CA VAL A 459 4.63 15.88 13.03
C VAL A 459 3.44 15.64 12.09
N GLN A 460 2.23 15.67 12.63
CA GLN A 460 0.96 15.42 11.92
C GLN A 460 0.02 16.62 11.97
N ILE A 461 0.58 17.82 12.01
CA ILE A 461 -0.15 19.10 12.08
C ILE A 461 0.15 19.97 10.86
N ALA A 462 -0.75 20.91 10.57
CA ALA A 462 -0.61 21.86 9.48
C ALA A 462 0.27 23.08 9.84
N GLY A 463 0.85 23.71 8.82
CA GLY A 463 1.67 24.91 8.95
C GLY A 463 3.17 24.66 9.09
N ASN A 464 3.92 25.74 9.30
CA ASN A 464 5.37 25.69 9.46
C ASN A 464 5.75 25.23 10.88
N VAL A 465 6.63 24.23 10.96
CA VAL A 465 7.18 23.68 12.20
C VAL A 465 8.69 23.88 12.21
N PHE A 466 9.21 24.47 13.29
CA PHE A 466 10.64 24.68 13.49
C PHE A 466 11.10 23.82 14.65
N VAL A 467 12.12 22.99 14.42
CA VAL A 467 12.73 22.17 15.45
C VAL A 467 14.09 22.75 15.77
N ASP A 468 14.33 23.09 17.02
CA ASP A 468 15.53 23.76 17.51
C ASP A 468 16.12 23.00 18.69
N TYR A 469 17.42 23.16 18.90
CA TYR A 469 18.10 22.70 20.09
C TYR A 469 18.32 23.87 21.06
N ASP A 470 18.05 23.68 22.36
CA ASP A 470 18.37 24.64 23.41
C ASP A 470 18.96 23.96 24.65
N ALA A 471 20.24 24.22 24.89
CA ALA A 471 20.98 23.67 26.02
C ALA A 471 20.40 24.05 27.41
N SER A 472 19.73 25.21 27.52
CA SER A 472 19.15 25.71 28.78
C SER A 472 18.02 24.84 29.31
N LEU A 473 17.41 24.00 28.45
CA LEU A 473 16.39 23.05 28.88
C LEU A 473 16.97 21.90 29.71
N ARG A 474 18.27 21.59 29.57
CA ARG A 474 18.94 20.53 30.34
C ARG A 474 19.12 20.91 31.81
N ASP A 475 19.18 22.20 32.12
CA ASP A 475 19.27 22.70 33.50
C ASP A 475 17.95 22.53 34.27
N VAL A 476 16.86 22.21 33.56
CA VAL A 476 15.56 21.89 34.14
C VAL A 476 15.44 20.37 34.25
N ASN A 477 15.61 19.84 35.47
CA ASN A 477 15.60 18.41 35.74
C ASN A 477 14.41 17.70 35.05
N GLY A 478 14.76 16.75 34.19
CA GLY A 478 13.80 15.85 33.52
C GLY A 478 13.20 16.35 32.21
N VAL A 479 13.41 17.61 31.79
CA VAL A 479 12.81 18.11 30.54
C VAL A 479 13.58 17.61 29.32
N LYS A 480 12.90 16.88 28.44
CA LYS A 480 13.46 16.34 27.19
C LYS A 480 13.16 17.19 25.97
N ALA A 481 11.97 17.80 25.91
CA ALA A 481 11.61 18.76 24.88
C ALA A 481 10.49 19.70 25.32
N LYS A 482 10.34 20.82 24.63
CA LYS A 482 9.17 21.72 24.73
C LYS A 482 8.57 21.96 23.35
N ILE A 483 7.28 21.71 23.21
CA ILE A 483 6.52 22.02 22.00
C ILE A 483 5.72 23.29 22.29
N ILE A 484 5.85 24.30 21.46
CA ILE A 484 5.21 25.60 21.60
C ILE A 484 4.40 25.86 20.33
N MET A 485 3.07 25.87 20.45
CA MET A 485 2.19 26.27 19.36
C MET A 485 1.64 27.65 19.64
N ARG A 486 1.79 28.54 18.66
CA ARG A 486 1.20 29.88 18.69
C ARG A 486 0.13 29.99 17.63
N SER A 487 -1.05 30.45 18.02
CA SER A 487 -2.12 30.71 17.06
C SER A 487 -2.98 31.91 17.41
N SER A 488 -3.54 32.56 16.38
CA SER A 488 -4.55 33.61 16.54
C SER A 488 -5.92 33.05 16.95
N SER A 489 -6.11 31.73 16.97
CA SER A 489 -7.39 31.06 17.21
C SER A 489 -7.31 30.10 18.40
N PRO A 490 -8.17 30.24 19.43
CA PRO A 490 -8.20 29.32 20.57
C PRO A 490 -8.60 27.90 20.15
N ASP A 491 -9.50 27.77 19.18
CA ASP A 491 -9.98 26.47 18.71
C ASP A 491 -8.86 25.71 17.98
N MET A 492 -8.01 26.43 17.25
CA MET A 492 -6.84 25.84 16.58
C MET A 492 -5.82 25.29 17.59
N VAL A 493 -5.53 26.05 18.65
CA VAL A 493 -4.64 25.60 19.74
C VAL A 493 -5.23 24.38 20.47
N ASN A 494 -6.55 24.36 20.68
CA ASN A 494 -7.23 23.29 21.39
C ASN A 494 -7.39 22.01 20.55
N LEU A 495 -7.34 22.12 19.23
CA LEU A 495 -7.41 21.01 18.30
C LEU A 495 -6.11 20.18 18.27
N VAL A 496 -4.97 20.75 18.66
CA VAL A 496 -3.68 20.04 18.65
C VAL A 496 -3.45 19.28 19.97
N GLY A 497 -2.89 18.08 19.83
CA GLY A 497 -2.43 17.22 20.92
C GLY A 497 -0.96 16.83 20.73
N VAL A 498 -0.32 16.47 21.84
CA VAL A 498 1.03 15.90 21.87
C VAL A 498 0.96 14.63 22.69
N THR A 499 1.39 13.51 22.11
CA THR A 499 1.43 12.20 22.77
C THR A 499 2.83 11.61 22.69
N VAL A 500 3.16 10.76 23.65
CA VAL A 500 4.35 9.91 23.61
C VAL A 500 3.98 8.63 22.87
N HIS A 501 4.87 8.13 22.01
CA HIS A 501 4.72 6.81 21.41
C HIS A 501 6.07 6.08 21.40
N GLU A 502 6.01 4.76 21.50
CA GLU A 502 7.20 3.89 21.59
C GLU A 502 7.53 3.13 20.30
N ALA A 503 6.90 3.50 19.18
CA ALA A 503 7.17 2.84 17.92
C ALA A 503 8.63 3.13 17.47
N ALA A 504 9.50 2.12 17.64
CA ALA A 504 10.93 2.10 17.30
C ALA A 504 11.92 2.90 18.19
N GLY A 505 11.44 3.61 19.22
CA GLY A 505 12.24 4.39 20.16
C GLY A 505 11.38 5.17 21.15
N SER A 506 11.97 6.01 22.01
CA SER A 506 11.22 6.93 22.87
C SER A 506 10.91 8.21 22.06
N GLY A 507 9.69 8.29 21.52
CA GLY A 507 9.29 9.32 20.56
C GLY A 507 8.11 10.18 21.00
N VAL A 508 7.93 11.32 20.32
CA VAL A 508 6.79 12.24 20.53
C VAL A 508 6.07 12.51 19.23
N ARG A 509 4.74 12.48 19.28
CA ARG A 509 3.83 12.77 18.17
C ARG A 509 3.03 14.05 18.43
N VAL A 510 3.26 15.06 17.62
CA VAL A 510 2.42 16.26 17.54
C VAL A 510 1.35 16.02 16.49
N HIS A 511 0.07 16.01 16.86
CA HIS A 511 -1.02 15.61 15.97
C HIS A 511 -2.29 16.43 16.21
N PHE A 512 -3.19 16.43 15.23
CA PHE A 512 -4.56 16.88 15.46
C PHE A 512 -5.32 15.84 16.29
N LYS A 513 -6.06 16.30 17.29
CA LYS A 513 -6.96 15.44 18.06
C LYS A 513 -7.99 14.82 17.14
N ASN A 514 -8.31 13.58 17.43
CA ASN A 514 -9.28 12.81 16.66
C ASN A 514 -10.73 13.29 16.90
N THR A 515 -11.08 14.45 16.34
CA THR A 515 -12.36 15.14 16.54
C THR A 515 -12.83 15.77 15.23
N ASN A 516 -14.14 15.98 15.10
CA ASN A 516 -14.68 16.76 13.99
C ASN A 516 -14.55 18.26 14.30
N ALA A 517 -13.76 18.98 13.50
CA ALA A 517 -13.56 20.41 13.69
C ALA A 517 -13.28 21.10 12.35
N ARG A 518 -13.73 22.35 12.23
CA ARG A 518 -13.28 23.28 11.18
C ARG A 518 -12.80 24.55 11.87
N VAL A 519 -11.51 24.82 11.78
CA VAL A 519 -10.87 25.93 12.48
C VAL A 519 -10.04 26.76 11.52
N VAL A 520 -10.06 28.07 11.77
CA VAL A 520 -9.31 29.06 10.99
C VAL A 520 -8.43 29.82 11.95
N GLY A 521 -7.17 30.02 11.59
CA GLY A 521 -6.24 30.79 12.40
C GLY A 521 -4.85 30.88 11.78
N GLU A 522 -4.09 31.87 12.21
CA GLU A 522 -2.66 31.93 11.94
C GLU A 522 -1.94 30.96 12.88
N VAL A 523 -0.98 30.18 12.39
CA VAL A 523 -0.28 29.14 13.17
C VAL A 523 1.21 29.16 12.90
N VAL A 524 1.99 29.00 13.97
CA VAL A 524 3.40 28.60 13.93
C VAL A 524 3.69 27.66 15.10
N THR A 525 4.46 26.60 14.83
CA THR A 525 4.84 25.62 15.86
C THR A 525 6.36 25.57 15.99
N GLN A 526 6.83 25.53 17.23
CA GLN A 526 8.23 25.34 17.57
C GLN A 526 8.38 24.10 18.44
N VAL A 527 9.39 23.29 18.17
CA VAL A 527 9.77 22.13 18.98
C VAL A 527 11.19 22.36 19.42
N ILE A 528 11.43 22.45 20.72
CA ILE A 528 12.76 22.71 21.28
C ILE A 528 13.22 21.45 22.00
N VAL A 529 14.26 20.80 21.48
CA VAL A 529 14.86 19.61 22.09
C VAL A 529 15.97 20.00 23.08
N SER A 530 16.06 19.28 24.19
CA SER A 530 17.02 19.55 25.25
C SER A 530 18.40 18.93 24.99
N ASP A 531 18.45 17.78 24.34
CA ASP A 531 19.68 17.05 24.06
C ASP A 531 20.10 17.30 22.58
N PRO A 532 21.36 17.63 22.30
CA PRO A 532 21.81 17.90 20.95
C PRO A 532 22.02 16.60 20.16
N ASN A 533 21.85 16.67 18.84
CA ASN A 533 22.08 15.62 17.86
C ASN A 533 21.35 14.31 18.20
N VAL A 534 20.12 14.42 18.67
CA VAL A 534 19.39 13.31 19.30
C VAL A 534 18.37 12.66 18.36
N LEU A 535 17.77 13.42 17.44
CA LEU A 535 16.73 12.90 16.56
C LEU A 535 17.34 12.01 15.47
N SER A 536 17.01 10.73 15.51
CA SER A 536 17.35 9.73 14.50
C SER A 536 16.20 9.49 13.52
N SER A 537 14.97 9.82 13.88
CA SER A 537 13.79 9.66 13.02
C SER A 537 12.90 10.90 13.09
N VAL A 538 12.56 11.44 11.92
CA VAL A 538 11.61 12.55 11.79
C VAL A 538 10.61 12.24 10.69
N SER A 539 9.33 12.21 11.04
CA SER A 539 8.24 12.07 10.07
C SER A 539 7.32 13.28 10.04
N ALA A 540 6.85 13.67 8.85
CA ALA A 540 5.90 14.75 8.66
C ALA A 540 4.75 14.36 7.72
N THR A 541 3.53 14.67 8.17
CA THR A 541 2.28 14.50 7.42
C THR A 541 1.43 15.75 7.61
N ASN A 542 0.80 16.24 6.55
CA ASN A 542 -0.07 17.44 6.56
C ASN A 542 0.62 18.77 6.91
N SER A 543 1.89 18.77 7.31
CA SER A 543 2.66 19.99 7.55
C SER A 543 2.96 20.70 6.24
N ASP A 544 3.04 22.04 6.25
CA ASP A 544 3.54 22.77 5.09
C ASP A 544 5.05 22.55 5.00
N LYS A 545 5.77 22.93 6.07
CA LYS A 545 7.23 22.89 6.10
C LYS A 545 7.74 22.54 7.49
N VAL A 546 8.70 21.62 7.56
CA VAL A 546 9.42 21.25 8.77
C VAL A 546 10.89 21.63 8.61
N VAL A 547 11.38 22.50 9.48
CA VAL A 547 12.77 22.96 9.48
C VAL A 547 13.48 22.37 10.69
N LEU A 548 14.45 21.49 10.44
CA LEU A 548 15.32 20.92 11.47
C LEU A 548 16.56 21.82 11.58
N GLY A 549 16.65 22.57 12.68
CA GLY A 549 17.74 23.48 12.97
C GLY A 549 19.04 22.78 13.35
N ASP A 550 20.06 23.59 13.58
CA ASP A 550 21.41 23.13 13.90
C ASP A 550 21.43 22.30 15.19
N GLY A 551 22.19 21.21 15.19
CA GLY A 551 22.38 20.37 16.37
C GLY A 551 21.12 19.61 16.83
N VAL A 552 20.11 19.46 15.98
CA VAL A 552 18.87 18.71 16.30
C VAL A 552 18.99 17.23 15.93
N VAL A 553 19.34 16.95 14.67
CA VAL A 553 19.42 15.58 14.13
C VAL A 553 20.75 14.92 14.45
N VAL A 554 20.74 13.59 14.54
CA VAL A 554 21.96 12.81 14.69
C VAL A 554 22.92 13.10 13.53
N SER A 555 24.16 13.45 13.85
CA SER A 555 25.14 13.94 12.88
C SER A 555 26.50 13.25 12.98
N ASN A 556 26.97 12.86 14.17
CA ASN A 556 28.31 12.29 14.35
C ASN A 556 28.28 11.00 15.19
N ASP A 557 27.53 10.02 14.71
CA ASP A 557 27.46 8.68 15.29
C ASP A 557 27.46 7.62 14.17
N PRO A 558 28.58 6.93 13.92
CA PRO A 558 28.71 5.95 12.84
C PRO A 558 27.86 4.69 13.07
N SER A 559 27.23 4.53 14.24
CA SER A 559 26.30 3.43 14.53
C SER A 559 24.83 3.79 14.31
N ALA A 560 24.52 5.09 14.27
CA ALA A 560 23.16 5.61 14.14
C ALA A 560 22.72 5.78 12.69
N SER A 561 21.41 5.65 12.46
CA SER A 561 20.77 5.97 11.19
C SER A 561 19.91 7.23 11.34
N LEU A 562 19.83 8.03 10.27
CA LEU A 562 18.91 9.17 10.17
C LEU A 562 17.79 8.83 9.18
N GLU A 563 16.54 8.83 9.64
CA GLU A 563 15.34 8.55 8.87
C GLU A 563 14.49 9.82 8.74
N LEU A 564 14.12 10.17 7.50
CA LEU A 564 13.36 11.36 7.15
C LEU A 564 12.18 10.98 6.24
N ASP A 565 10.97 11.03 6.79
CA ASP A 565 9.75 10.58 6.14
C ASP A 565 8.75 11.72 5.91
N ALA A 566 8.55 12.13 4.66
CA ALA A 566 7.57 13.15 4.29
C ALA A 566 6.36 12.54 3.55
N SER A 567 5.16 13.00 3.87
CA SER A 567 3.93 12.51 3.23
C SER A 567 2.95 13.64 2.92
N GLY A 568 2.24 13.52 1.80
CA GLY A 568 1.40 14.58 1.25
C GLY A 568 2.27 15.69 0.66
N ASP A 569 2.01 16.93 1.07
CA ASP A 569 2.67 18.13 0.55
C ASP A 569 3.79 18.65 1.46
N ALA A 570 4.23 17.83 2.43
CA ALA A 570 5.18 18.27 3.45
C ALA A 570 6.59 18.46 2.91
N ASP A 571 7.15 19.66 3.11
CA ASP A 571 8.56 19.95 2.86
C ASP A 571 9.39 19.74 4.14
N MET A 572 10.60 19.18 4.02
CA MET A 572 11.57 19.06 5.11
C MET A 572 12.90 19.72 4.73
N PHE A 573 13.45 20.51 5.65
CA PHE A 573 14.75 21.15 5.52
C PHE A 573 15.65 20.67 6.65
N VAL A 574 16.78 20.07 6.30
CA VAL A 574 17.74 19.50 7.26
C VAL A 574 19.13 20.05 6.98
N GLY A 575 19.74 20.60 8.02
CA GLY A 575 21.15 20.99 8.04
C GLY A 575 21.51 22.20 7.19
N SER A 576 22.81 22.48 7.18
CA SER A 576 23.46 23.64 6.58
C SER A 576 24.66 23.20 5.74
N SER A 577 24.75 23.71 4.51
CA SER A 577 25.79 23.34 3.55
C SER A 577 27.21 23.81 3.94
N THR A 578 27.32 24.64 4.99
CA THR A 578 28.57 25.26 5.41
C THR A 578 29.03 24.87 6.81
N GLN A 579 28.17 24.24 7.61
CA GLN A 579 28.42 24.00 9.03
C GLN A 579 28.33 22.52 9.40
N ASP A 580 27.42 21.77 8.80
CA ASP A 580 27.12 20.42 9.28
C ASP A 580 27.98 19.35 8.61
N GLN A 581 28.38 18.36 9.39
CA GLN A 581 29.07 17.17 8.92
C GLN A 581 28.31 15.94 9.40
N PHE A 582 27.95 15.05 8.47
CA PHE A 582 27.28 13.80 8.79
C PHE A 582 28.27 12.65 8.71
N THR A 583 28.47 11.95 9.82
CA THR A 583 29.18 10.67 9.93
C THR A 583 28.23 9.68 10.60
N LEU A 584 27.53 8.90 9.77
CA LEU A 584 26.41 8.06 10.19
C LEU A 584 26.56 6.63 9.65
N LYS A 585 25.74 5.70 10.13
CA LYS A 585 25.58 4.39 9.50
C LYS A 585 24.76 4.51 8.22
N ALA A 586 23.59 5.12 8.29
CA ALA A 586 22.70 5.29 7.15
C ALA A 586 21.95 6.61 7.18
N ILE A 587 21.58 7.11 6.00
CA ILE A 587 20.61 8.19 5.81
C ILE A 587 19.52 7.68 4.88
N ASP A 588 18.30 7.58 5.40
CA ASP A 588 17.13 7.10 4.68
C ASP A 588 16.12 8.24 4.53
N ILE A 589 15.76 8.54 3.29
CA ILE A 589 14.80 9.58 2.93
C ILE A 589 13.65 8.92 2.19
N ALA A 590 12.44 9.02 2.73
CA ALA A 590 11.22 8.64 2.03
C ALA A 590 10.30 9.85 1.84
N SER A 591 9.72 9.98 0.65
CA SER A 591 8.70 10.99 0.40
C SER A 591 7.60 10.47 -0.51
N ALA A 592 6.34 10.63 -0.09
CA ALA A 592 5.16 10.20 -0.84
C ALA A 592 4.17 11.35 -1.02
N GLY A 593 3.76 11.64 -2.25
CA GLY A 593 2.95 12.80 -2.59
C GLY A 593 3.77 13.84 -3.35
N ASP A 594 3.61 15.12 -3.04
CA ASP A 594 4.19 16.25 -3.78
C ASP A 594 5.25 17.02 -2.98
N GLY A 595 5.52 16.59 -1.74
CA GLY A 595 6.46 17.22 -0.82
C GLY A 595 7.93 17.21 -1.25
N HIS A 596 8.74 18.03 -0.58
CA HIS A 596 10.17 18.19 -0.86
C HIS A 596 11.06 17.97 0.37
N VAL A 597 11.97 17.00 0.31
CA VAL A 597 13.01 16.80 1.35
C VAL A 597 14.35 17.34 0.86
N GLN A 598 14.96 18.22 1.65
CA GLN A 598 16.27 18.80 1.37
C GLN A 598 17.24 18.57 2.55
N VAL A 599 18.36 17.92 2.25
CA VAL A 599 19.47 17.70 3.20
C VAL A 599 20.69 18.48 2.71
N LEU A 600 21.17 19.41 3.54
CA LEU A 600 22.36 20.21 3.29
C LEU A 600 23.46 19.86 4.29
N ALA A 601 24.69 19.74 3.81
CA ALA A 601 25.87 19.47 4.63
C ALA A 601 27.14 20.08 4.02
N SER A 602 28.21 20.17 4.81
CA SER A 602 29.57 20.35 4.28
C SER A 602 30.13 19.02 3.76
N SER A 603 29.99 17.93 4.52
CA SER A 603 30.38 16.58 4.08
C SER A 603 29.47 15.50 4.64
N ILE A 604 29.34 14.39 3.91
CA ILE A 604 28.57 13.21 4.33
C ILE A 604 29.44 11.95 4.22
N GLN A 605 29.54 11.19 5.30
CA GLN A 605 30.14 9.86 5.36
C GLN A 605 29.11 8.89 5.95
N ALA A 606 28.71 7.87 5.19
CA ALA A 606 27.77 6.85 5.66
C ALA A 606 27.96 5.49 4.99
N ASP A 607 27.57 4.38 5.62
CA ASP A 607 27.57 3.08 4.92
C ASP A 607 26.55 3.11 3.77
N SER A 608 25.37 3.68 4.00
CA SER A 608 24.33 3.76 2.96
C SER A 608 23.53 5.06 2.96
N ILE A 609 23.15 5.50 1.76
CA ILE A 609 22.13 6.54 1.56
C ILE A 609 21.02 5.98 0.68
N THR A 610 19.79 5.99 1.19
CA THR A 610 18.59 5.55 0.45
C THR A 610 17.65 6.72 0.26
N VAL A 611 17.19 6.92 -0.98
CA VAL A 611 16.16 7.91 -1.30
C VAL A 611 15.03 7.22 -2.04
N SER A 612 13.83 7.23 -1.48
CA SER A 612 12.64 6.57 -2.02
C SER A 612 11.51 7.57 -2.21
N LEU A 613 11.14 7.83 -3.47
CA LEU A 613 10.09 8.78 -3.83
C LEU A 613 8.89 8.07 -4.44
N SER A 614 7.69 8.47 -4.04
CA SER A 614 6.41 8.13 -4.67
C SER A 614 5.62 9.39 -5.00
N GLY A 615 4.94 9.42 -6.15
CA GLY A 615 4.24 10.61 -6.66
C GLY A 615 5.20 11.61 -7.32
N ASP A 616 4.96 12.90 -7.11
CA ASP A 616 5.69 14.01 -7.75
C ASP A 616 6.74 14.66 -6.82
N SER A 617 7.00 14.01 -5.68
CA SER A 617 7.92 14.43 -4.63
C SER A 617 9.35 14.70 -5.11
N LYS A 618 10.09 15.47 -4.32
CA LYS A 618 11.46 15.88 -4.66
C LYS A 618 12.41 15.68 -3.50
N ALA A 619 13.57 15.08 -3.76
CA ALA A 619 14.66 15.01 -2.79
C ALA A 619 15.92 15.70 -3.31
N ALA A 620 16.57 16.49 -2.46
CA ALA A 620 17.86 17.10 -2.74
C ALA A 620 18.85 16.78 -1.61
N ILE A 621 19.98 16.17 -1.95
CA ILE A 621 21.11 15.95 -1.05
C ILE A 621 22.28 16.76 -1.57
N ILE A 622 22.73 17.75 -0.79
CA ILE A 622 23.73 18.72 -1.22
C ILE A 622 24.82 18.81 -0.15
N ALA A 623 26.02 18.34 -0.47
CA ALA A 623 27.18 18.36 0.41
C ALA A 623 28.34 19.14 -0.22
N THR A 624 28.76 20.28 0.33
CA THR A 624 29.73 21.17 -0.34
C THR A 624 31.06 20.49 -0.72
N ASP A 625 31.63 19.68 0.16
CA ASP A 625 32.97 19.10 -0.01
C ASP A 625 32.94 17.69 -0.60
N HIS A 626 32.33 16.73 0.10
CA HIS A 626 32.31 15.34 -0.37
C HIS A 626 31.15 14.52 0.21
N ILE A 627 30.79 13.46 -0.52
CA ILE A 627 29.92 12.38 -0.07
C ILE A 627 30.70 11.08 -0.23
N THR A 628 30.94 10.34 0.86
CA THR A 628 31.58 9.02 0.84
C THR A 628 30.62 7.98 1.38
N VAL A 629 30.23 7.03 0.53
CA VAL A 629 29.29 5.97 0.91
C VAL A 629 29.67 4.60 0.40
N ASP A 630 29.26 3.52 1.06
CA ASP A 630 29.39 2.19 0.44
C ASP A 630 28.28 2.00 -0.61
N SER A 631 27.03 2.32 -0.28
CA SER A 631 25.89 2.15 -1.20
C SER A 631 24.98 3.37 -1.25
N MET A 632 24.74 3.90 -2.45
CA MET A 632 23.72 4.93 -2.70
C MET A 632 22.59 4.35 -3.54
N VAL A 633 21.36 4.39 -3.01
CA VAL A 633 20.16 3.86 -3.64
C VAL A 633 19.17 4.99 -3.90
N SER A 634 18.72 5.13 -5.14
CA SER A 634 17.69 6.08 -5.56
C SER A 634 16.53 5.34 -6.19
N ALA A 635 15.34 5.44 -5.61
CA ALA A 635 14.13 4.81 -6.08
C ALA A 635 13.06 5.87 -6.35
N ILE A 636 12.43 5.83 -7.53
CA ILE A 636 11.31 6.71 -7.88
C ILE A 636 10.16 5.90 -8.46
N SER A 637 8.97 6.13 -7.93
CA SER A 637 7.68 5.68 -8.41
C SER A 637 6.83 6.90 -8.79
N GLY A 638 6.64 7.17 -10.08
CA GLY A 638 5.98 8.39 -10.57
C GLY A 638 6.97 9.40 -11.16
N ASP A 639 6.70 10.69 -10.96
CA ASP A 639 7.40 11.78 -11.66
C ASP A 639 8.37 12.56 -10.77
N GLY A 640 8.64 12.01 -9.59
CA GLY A 640 9.54 12.58 -8.61
C GLY A 640 10.96 12.84 -9.11
N LYS A 641 11.70 13.67 -8.36
CA LYS A 641 13.04 14.14 -8.77
C LYS A 641 14.04 14.03 -7.63
N ILE A 642 15.16 13.37 -7.88
CA ILE A 642 16.28 13.26 -6.94
C ILE A 642 17.48 14.02 -7.49
N PHE A 643 18.06 14.87 -6.66
CA PHE A 643 19.28 15.61 -6.94
C PHE A 643 20.33 15.26 -5.89
N VAL A 644 21.51 14.85 -6.34
CA VAL A 644 22.68 14.60 -5.48
C VAL A 644 23.82 15.46 -5.97
N GLU A 645 24.26 16.39 -5.13
CA GLU A 645 25.30 17.38 -5.46
C GLU A 645 26.39 17.40 -4.39
N THR A 646 27.63 17.36 -4.84
CA THR A 646 28.81 17.54 -3.99
C THR A 646 30.05 17.99 -4.77
N ALA A 647 31.19 18.33 -4.16
CA ALA A 647 32.42 18.48 -4.95
C ALA A 647 33.03 17.11 -5.33
N ASN A 648 32.86 16.08 -4.49
CA ASN A 648 33.35 14.73 -4.78
C ASN A 648 32.44 13.62 -4.19
N LEU A 649 31.82 12.80 -5.06
CA LEU A 649 31.04 11.62 -4.65
C LEU A 649 31.87 10.34 -4.81
N HIS A 650 32.15 9.64 -3.71
CA HIS A 650 32.79 8.32 -3.71
C HIS A 650 31.80 7.24 -3.26
N SER A 651 31.57 6.22 -4.09
CA SER A 651 30.67 5.12 -3.76
C SER A 651 31.19 3.73 -4.17
N GLN A 652 30.99 2.69 -3.37
CA GLN A 652 31.21 1.31 -3.88
C GLN A 652 30.10 0.94 -4.88
N ARG A 653 28.85 1.23 -4.54
CA ARG A 653 27.68 0.85 -5.33
C ARG A 653 26.70 2.01 -5.51
N LEU A 654 26.44 2.37 -6.76
CA LEU A 654 25.42 3.34 -7.13
C LEU A 654 24.23 2.62 -7.79
N SER A 655 23.05 2.69 -7.19
CA SER A 655 21.84 2.03 -7.69
C SER A 655 20.71 3.04 -7.93
N ALA A 656 20.12 3.04 -9.12
CA ALA A 656 18.96 3.86 -9.43
C ALA A 656 17.85 3.01 -10.06
N THR A 657 16.65 3.02 -9.48
CA THR A 657 15.47 2.36 -10.07
C THR A 657 14.31 3.33 -10.19
N LEU A 658 13.85 3.57 -11.41
CA LEU A 658 12.80 4.54 -11.70
C LEU A 658 11.68 3.85 -12.50
N SER A 659 10.45 4.02 -12.04
CA SER A 659 9.23 3.58 -12.73
C SER A 659 8.28 4.77 -12.90
N GLY A 660 8.06 5.23 -14.13
CA GLY A 660 7.35 6.48 -14.45
C GLY A 660 8.25 7.46 -15.22
N ASP A 661 8.02 8.77 -15.06
CA ASP A 661 8.76 9.83 -15.79
C ASP A 661 9.75 10.60 -14.89
N GLY A 662 10.01 10.03 -13.71
CA GLY A 662 10.93 10.53 -12.70
C GLY A 662 12.36 10.73 -13.19
N LYS A 663 13.12 11.53 -12.44
CA LYS A 663 14.48 11.92 -12.83
C LYS A 663 15.46 11.89 -11.67
N VAL A 664 16.60 11.24 -11.87
CA VAL A 664 17.74 11.28 -10.92
C VAL A 664 18.91 11.99 -11.57
N SER A 665 19.53 12.93 -10.85
CA SER A 665 20.72 13.64 -11.30
C SER A 665 21.83 13.58 -10.25
N TYR A 666 22.95 12.96 -10.62
CA TYR A 666 24.21 13.01 -9.90
C TYR A 666 25.09 14.03 -10.63
N SER A 667 25.00 15.30 -10.21
CA SER A 667 25.54 16.43 -10.99
C SER A 667 27.06 16.58 -10.87
N SER A 668 27.65 15.96 -9.85
CA SER A 668 29.00 16.24 -9.38
C SER A 668 30.05 15.23 -9.82
N ALA A 669 31.31 15.65 -9.83
CA ALA A 669 32.43 14.74 -10.08
C ALA A 669 32.51 13.67 -8.99
N GLY A 670 32.89 12.46 -9.37
CA GLY A 670 33.00 11.36 -8.42
C GLY A 670 33.47 10.07 -9.04
N SER A 671 33.56 9.02 -8.22
CA SER A 671 33.94 7.68 -8.65
C SER A 671 33.08 6.61 -8.02
N CYS A 672 32.81 5.54 -8.77
CA CYS A 672 32.17 4.35 -8.20
C CYS A 672 32.76 3.02 -8.70
N VAL A 673 32.54 1.92 -7.96
CA VAL A 673 32.93 0.59 -8.45
C VAL A 673 31.83 0.03 -9.36
N ASP A 674 30.62 -0.15 -8.83
CA ASP A 674 29.51 -0.73 -9.57
C ASP A 674 28.32 0.24 -9.65
N GLN A 675 27.80 0.43 -10.85
CA GLN A 675 26.59 1.21 -11.11
C GLN A 675 25.50 0.32 -11.69
N THR A 676 24.29 0.38 -11.13
CA THR A 676 23.10 -0.33 -11.62
C THR A 676 21.97 0.67 -11.83
N ILE A 677 21.40 0.72 -13.04
CA ILE A 677 20.30 1.60 -13.39
C ILE A 677 19.18 0.76 -14.00
N HIS A 678 17.98 0.87 -13.44
CA HIS A 678 16.76 0.25 -13.94
C HIS A 678 15.73 1.33 -14.25
N LEU A 679 15.28 1.41 -15.52
CA LEU A 679 14.30 2.39 -15.97
C LEU A 679 13.08 1.65 -16.53
N SER A 680 11.89 2.03 -16.09
CA SER A 680 10.60 1.61 -16.64
C SER A 680 9.78 2.86 -16.97
N GLY A 681 9.40 3.05 -18.24
CA GLY A 681 8.76 4.28 -18.74
C GLY A 681 9.77 5.28 -19.32
N ASP A 682 9.49 6.58 -19.21
CA ASP A 682 10.29 7.67 -19.81
C ASP A 682 11.29 8.32 -18.83
N ALA A 683 11.53 7.63 -17.71
CA ALA A 683 12.48 8.01 -16.68
C ALA A 683 13.89 8.37 -17.20
N ALA A 684 14.57 9.26 -16.48
CA ALA A 684 15.93 9.67 -16.86
C ALA A 684 16.93 9.69 -15.69
N VAL A 685 18.09 9.08 -15.91
CA VAL A 685 19.23 9.11 -14.97
C VAL A 685 20.43 9.81 -15.60
N TYR A 686 20.90 10.86 -14.91
CA TYR A 686 22.08 11.63 -15.29
C TYR A 686 23.20 11.34 -14.31
N ALA A 687 24.09 10.41 -14.67
CA ALA A 687 25.23 9.99 -13.87
C ALA A 687 26.55 10.09 -14.66
N GLY A 688 26.59 10.92 -15.71
CA GLY A 688 27.77 11.11 -16.54
C GLY A 688 28.93 11.78 -15.81
N SER A 689 28.68 12.42 -14.68
CA SER A 689 29.73 13.05 -13.86
C SER A 689 30.45 12.06 -12.93
N ILE A 690 29.93 10.84 -12.77
CA ILE A 690 30.49 9.82 -11.86
C ILE A 690 31.22 8.75 -12.66
N VAL A 691 32.53 8.61 -12.41
CA VAL A 691 33.39 7.64 -13.09
C VAL A 691 33.25 6.27 -12.44
N CYS A 692 32.45 5.39 -13.04
CA CYS A 692 32.23 4.05 -12.52
C CYS A 692 33.09 3.00 -13.23
N LYS A 693 33.56 1.98 -12.50
CA LYS A 693 34.29 0.87 -13.14
C LYS A 693 33.35 0.05 -14.03
N ASN A 694 32.24 -0.41 -13.47
CA ASN A 694 31.22 -1.18 -14.17
C ASN A 694 29.87 -0.48 -14.12
N SER A 695 29.14 -0.46 -15.23
CA SER A 695 27.78 0.05 -15.28
C SER A 695 26.84 -0.94 -15.95
N MET A 696 25.69 -1.21 -15.34
CA MET A 696 24.59 -1.98 -15.91
C MET A 696 23.37 -1.07 -16.03
N VAL A 697 22.81 -0.95 -17.23
CA VAL A 697 21.60 -0.18 -17.50
C VAL A 697 20.56 -1.10 -18.12
N ALA A 698 19.42 -1.26 -17.46
CA ALA A 698 18.27 -1.99 -17.97
C ALA A 698 17.12 -1.01 -18.19
N THR A 699 16.53 -1.02 -19.38
CA THR A 699 15.46 -0.08 -19.77
C THR A 699 14.27 -0.84 -20.34
N SER A 700 13.08 -0.64 -19.77
CA SER A 700 11.78 -1.01 -20.33
C SER A 700 11.06 0.29 -20.73
N GLY A 701 10.85 0.52 -22.03
CA GLY A 701 10.36 1.81 -22.56
C GLY A 701 11.46 2.73 -23.11
N ASP A 702 11.19 4.04 -23.14
CA ASP A 702 12.05 5.06 -23.79
C ASP A 702 13.00 5.79 -22.83
N GLY A 703 13.19 5.22 -21.63
CA GLY A 703 14.07 5.73 -20.59
C GLY A 703 15.49 6.08 -21.06
N LYS A 704 16.09 7.08 -20.41
CA LYS A 704 17.37 7.68 -20.82
C LYS A 704 18.40 7.60 -19.70
N ALA A 705 19.56 7.03 -19.98
CA ALA A 705 20.69 7.01 -19.05
C ALA A 705 21.93 7.66 -19.66
N ILE A 706 22.58 8.55 -18.91
CA ILE A 706 23.92 9.04 -19.22
C ILE A 706 24.86 8.59 -18.11
N VAL A 707 25.93 7.89 -18.47
CA VAL A 707 26.88 7.27 -17.54
C VAL A 707 28.32 7.57 -17.95
N GLN A 708 29.28 7.42 -17.04
CA GLN A 708 30.69 7.33 -17.37
C GLN A 708 31.25 6.01 -16.83
N THR A 709 31.77 5.17 -17.72
CA THR A 709 32.20 3.82 -17.39
C THR A 709 33.60 3.55 -17.94
N THR A 710 34.49 2.95 -17.16
CA THR A 710 35.86 2.66 -17.61
C THR A 710 36.04 1.23 -18.13
N ASP A 711 35.50 0.23 -17.43
CA ASP A 711 35.72 -1.18 -17.73
C ASP A 711 34.58 -1.76 -18.58
N THR A 712 33.44 -2.10 -17.96
CA THR A 712 32.32 -2.75 -18.66
C THR A 712 31.02 -1.96 -18.54
N LEU A 713 30.45 -1.57 -19.68
CA LEU A 713 29.10 -1.02 -19.81
C LEU A 713 28.16 -2.08 -20.40
N THR A 714 27.20 -2.54 -19.61
CA THR A 714 26.12 -3.44 -20.04
C THR A 714 24.82 -2.66 -20.19
N SER A 715 24.16 -2.82 -21.34
CA SER A 715 22.89 -2.16 -21.66
C SER A 715 21.89 -3.16 -22.21
N VAL A 716 20.71 -3.25 -21.60
CA VAL A 716 19.63 -4.16 -22.00
C VAL A 716 18.34 -3.37 -22.19
N GLY A 717 17.67 -3.57 -23.34
CA GLY A 717 16.35 -3.01 -23.62
C GLY A 717 16.32 -1.89 -24.67
N GLY A 718 15.19 -1.18 -24.76
CA GLY A 718 14.86 -0.26 -25.86
C GLY A 718 15.30 1.21 -25.68
N GLY A 719 15.60 1.61 -24.44
CA GLY A 719 15.92 2.99 -24.07
C GLY A 719 17.26 3.49 -24.59
N SER A 720 17.50 4.79 -24.42
CA SER A 720 18.73 5.45 -24.90
C SER A 720 19.79 5.49 -23.80
N VAL A 721 20.86 4.72 -23.97
CA VAL A 721 22.02 4.77 -23.07
C VAL A 721 23.16 5.53 -23.74
N LYS A 722 23.79 6.45 -23.01
CA LYS A 722 24.94 7.19 -23.50
C LYS A 722 26.09 7.18 -22.51
N TYR A 723 27.30 7.03 -23.03
CA TYR A 723 28.51 7.24 -22.25
C TYR A 723 29.13 8.61 -22.57
N VAL A 724 29.76 9.24 -21.59
CA VAL A 724 30.56 10.46 -21.78
C VAL A 724 32.06 10.14 -21.70
N ASN A 725 32.89 11.06 -22.20
CA ASN A 725 34.36 10.92 -22.23
C ASN A 725 34.83 9.72 -23.07
N SER A 726 35.94 9.10 -22.67
CA SER A 726 36.52 7.95 -23.36
C SER A 726 35.56 6.75 -23.34
N PRO A 727 35.51 5.95 -24.42
CA PRO A 727 34.67 4.76 -24.44
C PRO A 727 35.13 3.73 -23.38
N PRO A 728 34.20 2.99 -22.77
CA PRO A 728 34.57 1.89 -21.87
C PRO A 728 35.32 0.80 -22.63
N HIS A 729 36.17 0.04 -21.94
CA HIS A 729 36.94 -1.06 -22.52
C HIS A 729 36.03 -2.10 -23.21
N ARG A 730 34.84 -2.33 -22.64
CA ARG A 730 33.87 -3.29 -23.17
C ARG A 730 32.45 -2.74 -23.09
N VAL A 731 31.77 -2.72 -24.23
CA VAL A 731 30.32 -2.45 -24.32
C VAL A 731 29.59 -3.74 -24.65
N VAL A 732 28.66 -4.14 -23.78
CA VAL A 732 27.68 -5.20 -24.05
C VAL A 732 26.33 -4.55 -24.21
N SER A 733 25.73 -4.66 -25.38
CA SER A 733 24.43 -4.06 -25.66
C SER A 733 23.56 -5.09 -26.34
N SER A 734 22.40 -5.37 -25.73
CA SER A 734 21.35 -6.20 -26.29
C SER A 734 20.08 -5.36 -26.38
N SER A 735 19.72 -4.99 -27.60
CA SER A 735 18.49 -4.27 -27.91
C SER A 735 17.69 -5.10 -28.90
N ILE A 736 16.43 -5.33 -28.59
CA ILE A 736 15.56 -6.26 -29.33
C ILE A 736 14.80 -5.54 -30.43
N PHE A 737 14.58 -4.23 -30.26
CA PHE A 737 13.92 -3.37 -31.23
C PHE A 737 14.88 -2.67 -32.20
N ARG A 738 16.20 -2.84 -32.04
CA ARG A 738 17.20 -2.14 -32.88
C ARG A 738 18.33 -3.08 -33.27
N LYS A 739 18.61 -3.16 -34.57
CA LYS A 739 19.78 -3.87 -35.15
C LYS A 739 21.14 -3.27 -34.72
N HIS A 740 21.13 -2.08 -34.11
CA HIS A 740 22.31 -1.37 -33.66
C HIS A 740 22.27 -1.18 -32.14
N SER A 741 23.45 -1.11 -31.53
CA SER A 741 23.58 -0.86 -30.08
C SER A 741 22.77 0.37 -29.66
N ASN A 742 22.03 0.22 -28.56
CA ASN A 742 21.32 1.32 -27.90
C ASN A 742 22.27 2.23 -27.10
N VAL A 743 23.57 1.92 -27.10
CA VAL A 743 24.65 2.68 -26.46
C VAL A 743 25.31 3.59 -27.49
N LYS A 744 25.41 4.89 -27.19
CA LYS A 744 26.08 5.88 -28.05
C LYS A 744 26.94 6.85 -27.24
N PRO A 745 28.03 7.39 -27.81
CA PRO A 745 28.72 8.51 -27.17
C PRO A 745 27.77 9.71 -27.03
N ALA A 746 27.79 10.36 -25.87
CA ALA A 746 27.12 11.64 -25.66
C ALA A 746 27.95 12.78 -26.25
N LYS A 747 27.29 13.75 -26.88
CA LYS A 747 27.96 14.97 -27.37
C LYS A 747 28.49 15.85 -26.23
N TYR A 748 27.79 15.85 -25.10
CA TYR A 748 28.11 16.60 -23.89
C TYR A 748 27.50 15.87 -22.69
N ASN A 749 28.15 16.00 -21.53
CA ASN A 749 27.59 15.51 -20.28
C ASN A 749 26.37 16.38 -19.91
N LYS A 750 25.17 15.77 -19.86
CA LYS A 750 23.99 16.44 -19.32
C LYS A 750 23.85 16.04 -17.88
N PHE A 751 23.77 17.04 -17.02
CA PHE A 751 23.32 16.89 -15.65
C PHE A 751 22.37 18.05 -15.35
N LYS A 752 21.51 17.84 -14.36
CA LYS A 752 20.67 18.89 -13.80
C LYS A 752 21.20 19.24 -12.44
N THR A 753 21.30 20.54 -12.17
CA THR A 753 21.56 21.01 -10.82
C THR A 753 20.27 21.44 -10.15
N HIS A 754 20.27 21.38 -8.82
CA HIS A 754 19.23 21.90 -7.95
C HIS A 754 19.74 23.14 -7.25
N ARG A 755 18.94 24.21 -7.28
CA ARG A 755 19.20 25.37 -6.43
C ARG A 755 18.52 25.10 -5.09
N PRO A 756 19.27 25.01 -3.96
CA PRO A 756 18.67 24.80 -2.66
C PRO A 756 17.55 25.80 -2.40
N SER A 757 16.41 25.28 -1.94
CA SER A 757 15.30 26.08 -1.46
C SER A 757 15.66 26.70 -0.11
N THR A 758 15.30 27.96 0.08
CA THR A 758 15.49 28.64 1.36
C THR A 758 14.40 28.20 2.34
N PRO A 759 14.74 27.81 3.58
CA PRO A 759 13.74 27.53 4.62
C PRO A 759 12.79 28.73 4.80
N PRO A 760 11.53 28.48 5.19
CA PRO A 760 10.57 29.54 5.48
C PRO A 760 11.02 30.41 6.66
N THR A 761 10.52 31.64 6.70
CA THR A 761 10.67 32.49 7.88
C THR A 761 9.71 32.02 8.99
N ARG A 762 10.04 32.31 10.25
CA ARG A 762 9.24 31.92 11.44
C ARG A 762 7.95 32.72 11.62
N VAL A 763 7.35 33.18 10.52
CA VAL A 763 6.12 33.98 10.51
C VAL A 763 4.91 33.04 10.60
N PRO A 764 3.88 33.37 11.41
CA PRO A 764 2.63 32.63 11.44
C PRO A 764 1.98 32.52 10.06
N THR A 765 1.41 31.36 9.78
CA THR A 765 0.79 31.03 8.49
C THR A 765 -0.72 30.99 8.66
N HIS A 766 -1.49 31.71 7.83
CA HIS A 766 -2.95 31.70 7.89
C HIS A 766 -3.51 30.41 7.26
N LEU A 767 -4.22 29.61 8.06
CA LEU A 767 -4.70 28.29 7.68
C LEU A 767 -6.18 28.12 8.00
N THR A 768 -6.88 27.41 7.12
CA THR A 768 -8.14 26.73 7.44
C THR A 768 -7.87 25.24 7.51
N VAL A 769 -8.14 24.63 8.67
CA VAL A 769 -7.97 23.21 8.90
C VAL A 769 -9.35 22.59 9.12
N VAL A 770 -9.65 21.56 8.33
CA VAL A 770 -10.82 20.71 8.51
C VAL A 770 -10.33 19.34 8.97
N VAL A 771 -10.76 18.94 10.16
CA VAL A 771 -10.45 17.64 10.76
C VAL A 771 -11.73 16.84 10.83
N LYS A 772 -11.69 15.62 10.34
CA LYS A 772 -12.76 14.63 10.47
C LYS A 772 -12.22 13.46 11.27
N SER A 773 -12.91 13.12 12.35
CA SER A 773 -12.46 12.05 13.24
C SER A 773 -12.34 10.73 12.47
N ALA A 774 -11.16 10.09 12.52
CA ALA A 774 -10.95 8.74 12.04
C ALA A 774 -11.44 7.74 13.08
N TRP A 775 -11.93 6.60 12.62
CA TRP A 775 -12.61 5.65 13.51
C TRP A 775 -11.66 4.58 14.08
N PHE A 776 -10.49 4.43 13.47
CA PHE A 776 -9.42 3.56 13.93
C PHE A 776 -8.13 4.36 14.05
N GLY A 777 -7.52 4.29 15.23
CA GLY A 777 -6.32 5.06 15.57
C GLY A 777 -6.63 6.48 16.01
N ASP A 778 -5.61 7.15 16.55
CA ASP A 778 -5.72 8.49 17.11
C ASP A 778 -5.53 9.61 16.07
N SER A 779 -5.32 9.25 14.79
CA SER A 779 -5.01 10.20 13.71
C SER A 779 -6.24 10.48 12.84
N PRO A 780 -6.81 11.70 12.85
CA PRO A 780 -7.98 12.04 12.04
C PRO A 780 -7.68 12.21 10.55
N HIS A 781 -8.72 12.26 9.72
CA HIS A 781 -8.61 12.73 8.34
C HIS A 781 -8.51 14.27 8.33
N VAL A 782 -7.48 14.80 7.67
CA VAL A 782 -7.15 16.22 7.70
C VAL A 782 -7.24 16.80 6.29
N SER A 783 -7.81 18.00 6.16
CA SER A 783 -7.76 18.82 4.95
C SER A 783 -7.32 20.22 5.31
N VAL A 784 -6.31 20.74 4.62
CA VAL A 784 -5.67 22.03 4.91
C VAL A 784 -5.86 22.97 3.72
N TYR A 785 -6.18 24.23 3.97
CA TYR A 785 -6.30 25.28 2.96
C TYR A 785 -5.49 26.51 3.40
N SER A 786 -4.63 27.04 2.53
CA SER A 786 -3.78 28.20 2.80
C SER A 786 -4.17 29.43 1.95
N GLY A 787 -4.10 30.64 2.54
CA GLY A 787 -4.28 31.92 1.84
C GLY A 787 -5.38 32.87 2.40
N ILE A 788 -5.31 34.16 2.03
CA ILE A 788 -6.33 35.19 2.32
C ILE A 788 -7.32 35.21 1.16
N GLY A 789 -8.46 34.53 1.28
CA GLY A 789 -9.43 34.48 0.19
C GLY A 789 -10.80 34.01 0.65
N TYR A 790 -11.71 34.99 0.78
CA TYR A 790 -13.18 34.95 0.87
C TYR A 790 -13.84 33.86 1.73
N PRO A 791 -14.89 34.18 2.52
CA PRO A 791 -15.70 33.15 3.15
C PRO A 791 -16.30 32.28 2.04
N ILE A 792 -15.70 31.11 1.81
CA ILE A 792 -16.36 30.04 1.08
C ILE A 792 -17.48 29.61 2.01
N VAL A 793 -18.70 30.09 1.73
CA VAL A 793 -19.92 29.51 2.27
C VAL A 793 -20.04 28.15 1.61
N ILE A 794 -19.53 27.14 2.32
CA ILE A 794 -19.83 25.74 2.06
C ILE A 794 -21.10 25.48 2.87
N ASP A 795 -22.26 25.58 2.22
CA ASP A 795 -23.50 25.02 2.76
C ASP A 795 -23.33 23.49 2.70
N ASP A 796 -22.92 22.90 3.82
CA ASP A 796 -22.98 21.49 4.24
C ASP A 796 -22.96 20.39 3.15
N THR A 797 -22.23 20.59 2.06
CA THR A 797 -22.07 19.62 0.99
C THR A 797 -20.61 19.61 0.58
N GLY A 798 -19.95 18.47 0.79
CA GLY A 798 -18.63 18.24 0.24
C GLY A 798 -18.71 18.34 -1.27
N PHE A 799 -17.83 19.15 -1.85
CA PHE A 799 -16.93 18.84 -2.97
C PHE A 799 -16.19 20.12 -3.36
N ALA A 800 -14.86 20.11 -3.29
CA ALA A 800 -14.05 21.18 -3.86
C ALA A 800 -13.74 20.83 -5.31
N VAL A 801 -14.44 21.47 -6.25
CA VAL A 801 -14.08 21.46 -7.68
C VAL A 801 -13.24 22.70 -7.96
N THR A 802 -11.95 22.52 -8.26
CA THR A 802 -11.19 23.53 -9.01
C THR A 802 -11.35 23.23 -10.49
N GLY A 803 -11.99 24.14 -11.23
CA GLY A 803 -12.13 24.02 -12.69
C GLY A 803 -10.81 24.30 -13.41
N TYR A 804 -10.32 23.31 -14.17
CA TYR A 804 -9.46 23.51 -15.34
C TYR A 804 -9.97 22.59 -16.48
N PRO A 805 -9.78 22.98 -17.76
CA PRO A 805 -10.58 22.51 -18.86
C PRO A 805 -10.28 21.06 -19.24
N SER A 806 -11.35 20.41 -19.70
CA SER A 806 -11.43 19.06 -20.26
C SER A 806 -10.23 18.67 -21.13
N ASN A 807 -9.49 17.66 -20.69
CA ASN A 807 -9.05 16.61 -21.58
C ASN A 807 -8.99 15.29 -20.81
N GLN A 808 -9.62 14.27 -21.38
CA GLN A 808 -9.90 12.98 -20.76
C GLN A 808 -8.62 12.18 -20.52
N ASN A 809 -8.52 11.55 -19.34
CA ASN A 809 -8.11 10.17 -19.13
C ASN A 809 -8.41 9.79 -17.67
N HIS A 810 -9.25 8.78 -17.48
CA HIS A 810 -9.65 8.25 -16.17
C HIS A 810 -8.44 7.60 -15.47
N PHE A 811 -8.11 8.07 -14.26
CA PHE A 811 -7.33 7.32 -13.28
C PHE A 811 -8.08 7.36 -11.94
N GLY A 812 -8.56 6.19 -11.51
CA GLY A 812 -9.26 5.99 -10.24
C GLY A 812 -8.30 5.92 -9.05
N LEU A 813 -8.81 6.35 -7.90
CA LEU A 813 -8.17 6.71 -6.62
C LEU A 813 -7.46 5.58 -5.81
N PHE A 814 -6.92 4.52 -6.43
CA PHE A 814 -6.30 3.40 -5.67
C PHE A 814 -4.93 2.91 -6.17
N SER A 815 -4.20 3.68 -6.99
CA SER A 815 -2.95 3.23 -7.64
C SER A 815 -1.62 3.51 -6.91
N VAL A 816 -1.61 4.04 -5.69
CA VAL A 816 -0.35 4.56 -5.08
C VAL A 816 0.52 3.48 -4.42
N PHE A 817 0.02 2.26 -4.19
CA PHE A 817 0.80 1.19 -3.52
C PHE A 817 1.45 0.17 -4.47
N THR A 818 1.21 0.25 -5.77
CA THR A 818 1.57 -0.82 -6.72
C THR A 818 3.04 -0.77 -7.21
N VAL A 819 3.73 0.36 -7.06
CA VAL A 819 4.98 0.59 -7.78
C VAL A 819 6.23 0.21 -6.97
N VAL A 820 6.17 0.21 -5.63
CA VAL A 820 7.34 -0.06 -4.77
C VAL A 820 7.73 -1.55 -4.75
N GLY A 821 6.75 -2.46 -4.82
CA GLY A 821 7.00 -3.92 -4.80
C GLY A 821 7.64 -4.47 -6.08
N ILE A 822 7.41 -3.83 -7.24
CA ILE A 822 7.92 -4.28 -8.55
C ILE A 822 9.44 -4.04 -8.66
N VAL A 823 9.93 -2.97 -8.05
CA VAL A 823 11.33 -2.52 -8.12
C VAL A 823 12.29 -3.48 -7.40
N VAL A 824 11.89 -4.05 -6.26
CA VAL A 824 12.71 -4.96 -5.46
C VAL A 824 12.83 -6.34 -6.12
N VAL A 825 11.77 -6.81 -6.79
CA VAL A 825 11.75 -8.12 -7.46
C VAL A 825 12.66 -8.14 -8.71
N ILE A 826 12.71 -7.03 -9.46
CA ILE A 826 13.60 -6.89 -10.62
C ILE A 826 15.08 -6.89 -10.20
N ALA A 827 15.41 -6.28 -9.07
CA ALA A 827 16.78 -6.25 -8.54
C ALA A 827 17.27 -7.65 -8.11
N ILE A 828 16.40 -8.46 -7.48
CA ILE A 828 16.74 -9.83 -7.04
C ILE A 828 16.86 -10.79 -8.24
N ALA A 829 16.00 -10.64 -9.25
CA ALA A 829 16.05 -11.43 -10.48
C ALA A 829 17.33 -11.15 -11.29
N ALA A 830 17.72 -9.87 -11.43
CA ALA A 830 18.97 -9.48 -12.08
C ALA A 830 20.21 -10.01 -11.35
N PHE A 831 20.17 -10.07 -10.01
CA PHE A 831 21.26 -10.61 -9.20
C PHE A 831 21.43 -12.14 -9.37
N LYS A 832 20.32 -12.91 -9.37
CA LYS A 832 20.36 -14.37 -9.61
C LYS A 832 20.70 -14.74 -11.05
N PHE A 833 20.33 -13.92 -12.03
CA PHE A 833 20.69 -14.14 -13.44
C PHE A 833 22.21 -14.00 -13.67
N ARG A 834 22.86 -13.08 -12.93
CA ARG A 834 24.31 -12.89 -12.96
C ARG A 834 25.07 -14.11 -12.42
N GLU A 835 24.53 -14.80 -11.43
CA GLU A 835 25.15 -15.98 -10.80
C GLU A 835 25.13 -17.23 -11.71
N ARG A 836 24.07 -17.40 -12.52
CA ARG A 836 23.98 -18.49 -13.52
C ARG A 836 24.92 -18.29 -14.70
N HIS A 837 25.03 -17.06 -15.24
CA HIS A 837 25.94 -16.79 -16.36
C HIS A 837 27.43 -16.89 -16.00
N THR A 838 27.79 -16.73 -14.72
CA THR A 838 29.17 -17.01 -14.27
C THR A 838 29.48 -18.50 -14.15
N ARG A 839 28.48 -19.38 -14.00
CA ARG A 839 28.70 -20.85 -13.94
C ARG A 839 28.80 -21.51 -15.32
N GLU A 840 28.12 -20.97 -16.33
CA GLU A 840 28.22 -21.51 -17.71
C GLU A 840 29.56 -21.20 -18.42
N LYS A 841 30.39 -20.31 -17.85
CA LYS A 841 31.74 -20.01 -18.37
C LYS A 841 32.85 -20.91 -17.84
N TYR A 842 32.52 -21.91 -17.02
CA TYR A 842 33.45 -22.96 -16.59
C TYR A 842 32.93 -24.33 -17.02
N ALA A 843 32.91 -24.58 -18.34
CA ALA A 843 32.97 -25.94 -18.83
C ALA A 843 34.43 -26.42 -18.68
N PRO A 844 34.71 -27.53 -17.99
CA PRO A 844 36.05 -28.11 -18.03
C PRO A 844 36.34 -28.56 -19.47
N LEU A 845 37.48 -28.16 -20.00
CA LEU A 845 38.03 -28.72 -21.24
C LEU A 845 38.27 -30.22 -21.02
N ALA A 846 37.47 -31.05 -21.69
CA ALA A 846 37.77 -32.44 -22.01
C ALA A 846 37.13 -32.77 -23.37
#